data_AF-A0A523U0N1-F1
#
_entry.id   AF-A0A523U0N1-F1
#
_cell.length_a   1.000
_cell.length_b   1.000
_cell.length_c   1.000
_cell.angle_alpha   90.00
_cell.angle_beta   90.00
_cell.angle_gamma   90.00
#
_symmetry.space_group_name_H-M   'P 1'
#
loop_
_entity.id
_entity.type
_entity.pdbx_description
1 polymer ?
#
loop_
_entity_poly.entity_id
_entity_poly.type
_entity_poly.pdbx_seq_one_letter_code
_entity_poly.pdbx_strand_id
1 'polypeptide(L)'
;MTQRLLVQTGDVVVPGSRLVEPRDPEDLDPTGAERHESFLPGRGAGGEGENIVSKTYGTADVKGRRIGVVPLLQSSKDKMQVRGDIYPKTYDDVQIEAKHTIASINADGFRGKTLKDVIDKAIARAQETGQHVRDVCVVRGHFPKAGTDARFEVHVPDGSPVAKGEIIASLTPASEGEPGIDVFGKRLPPRRGREVLPKVGANIQPAPTSSDYISTAYGVVSLDFEGIPAVNVPVDMTPDELGVTCDIYPTTYAGSRIELDDILDLLQARDVRFGIAEDRIRSALKEARASGTVYRRVVVAEGRRPKNEVPERTEFLFRIDGKDPFKFLELNPDWASADDAARELFLKEKPLGRKIPGQAAEDGVSVYGKRIPANRAERMVLEPGDNVIIARDGRTFVADNNGYPEIRGGKIHILPAIETADDEMSATLTIYPPQADSAELVPQNFLNLLNMEGVVYGVDGRIVMQMLEGLRTTGKPQTKTVVARGLSPQHGRNATVNFHVRMQESVGLVRPDGSIDYRERETIPNVQRGQLILTKVPATEGKGGKTVTGRTVDPVPGKDRDIKALQNVRAHGLRYYAEISGVLQWGEDNWSLSVEELHHIAGDVDYNTGNVTVECAVLIGGSIKPGFKVKAKKSVEVRGTMDDAYIEAGGDVVINGGIFHKTKGSIITDGNATIHFATNANVTAKGDLWVVQEAVNCQLKAEGQIIGAKGKGSIVGGKVVASKGLIIQELGGELGYTTQVIIDVPEYVLTRIQKIDKELKDIQEAKGKLRKVLSRHAAQKKKMQRMPLAQQRALVEHVQKARKLNTREEEIKRERETLFAKRRDSQKSRIIVYGNLYPGVTITMFGRTIEFNQPLRYTSFRYDWEHNKILRTVV
;
A
#
# COMPACT_ATOMS: atom_id res chain seq x y z
N MET A 1 -90.84 -37.34 -4.62
CA MET A 1 -89.95 -38.06 -5.56
C MET A 1 -88.90 -37.09 -6.07
N THR A 2 -87.68 -37.62 -6.28
CA THR A 2 -86.58 -37.05 -7.09
C THR A 2 -85.64 -36.03 -6.40
N GLN A 3 -84.57 -36.56 -5.76
CA GLN A 3 -83.12 -36.28 -5.94
C GLN A 3 -82.71 -34.93 -6.60
N ARG A 4 -81.68 -34.16 -6.17
CA ARG A 4 -80.30 -34.53 -5.79
C ARG A 4 -79.52 -33.33 -5.15
N LEU A 5 -78.73 -33.63 -4.11
CA LEU A 5 -77.42 -33.09 -3.64
C LEU A 5 -76.76 -31.84 -4.28
N LEU A 6 -76.25 -30.95 -3.40
CA LEU A 6 -74.85 -30.46 -3.42
C LEU A 6 -74.50 -29.74 -2.10
N VAL A 7 -73.77 -30.42 -1.20
CA VAL A 7 -72.95 -29.82 -0.12
C VAL A 7 -71.79 -30.77 0.16
N GLN A 8 -70.56 -30.22 0.25
CA GLN A 8 -69.43 -30.56 1.14
C GLN A 8 -68.15 -29.96 0.53
N THR A 9 -67.15 -29.42 1.22
CA THR A 9 -66.62 -29.46 2.61
C THR A 9 -65.60 -28.31 2.67
N GLY A 10 -65.27 -27.64 3.78
CA GLY A 10 -65.28 -28.01 5.18
C GLY A 10 -63.85 -27.90 5.71
N ASP A 11 -63.65 -27.19 6.82
CA ASP A 11 -62.69 -27.60 7.84
C ASP A 11 -63.33 -27.33 9.21
N VAL A 12 -63.29 -28.39 10.02
CA VAL A 12 -63.92 -28.55 11.33
C VAL A 12 -62.82 -28.89 12.31
N VAL A 13 -62.90 -28.34 13.52
CA VAL A 13 -62.30 -28.93 14.72
C VAL A 13 -63.36 -28.99 15.82
N VAL A 14 -63.71 -30.21 16.25
CA VAL A 14 -64.47 -30.61 17.47
C VAL A 14 -63.45 -31.08 18.53
N PRO A 15 -63.73 -31.37 19.84
CA PRO A 15 -64.97 -31.88 20.50
C PRO A 15 -65.35 -31.10 21.80
N GLY A 16 -66.44 -31.32 22.55
CA GLY A 16 -67.57 -32.25 22.55
C GLY A 16 -68.38 -32.12 23.86
N SER A 17 -69.63 -32.61 23.88
CA SER A 17 -70.34 -33.33 24.97
C SER A 17 -71.87 -33.26 24.82
N ARG A 18 -72.54 -34.37 25.14
CA ARG A 18 -73.96 -34.74 24.90
C ARG A 18 -74.91 -34.23 26.02
N LEU A 19 -76.22 -34.10 25.73
CA LEU A 19 -77.32 -35.01 26.14
C LEU A 19 -78.74 -34.41 25.93
N VAL A 20 -79.56 -35.11 25.11
CA VAL A 20 -80.97 -35.57 25.27
C VAL A 20 -82.21 -34.61 25.28
N GLU A 21 -83.08 -34.90 24.29
CA GLU A 21 -84.56 -34.84 24.07
C GLU A 21 -85.54 -34.80 25.29
N PRO A 22 -86.91 -34.66 25.18
CA PRO A 22 -87.82 -34.99 24.04
C PRO A 22 -89.15 -34.17 23.77
N ARG A 23 -89.64 -34.35 22.52
CA ARG A 23 -91.01 -34.57 21.91
C ARG A 23 -92.30 -33.77 22.25
N ASP A 24 -93.06 -33.56 21.16
CA ASP A 24 -94.49 -33.12 20.97
C ASP A 24 -95.55 -34.01 21.67
N PRO A 25 -96.85 -33.59 21.75
CA PRO A 25 -97.86 -34.06 20.76
C PRO A 25 -99.18 -33.25 20.53
N GLU A 26 -99.75 -33.46 19.32
CA GLU A 26 -101.16 -33.80 18.94
C GLU A 26 -102.35 -32.80 18.79
N ASP A 27 -103.05 -33.03 17.66
CA ASP A 27 -104.43 -32.68 17.24
C ASP A 27 -105.55 -33.27 18.14
N LEU A 28 -106.82 -32.83 17.99
CA LEU A 28 -108.01 -33.69 17.77
C LEU A 28 -109.39 -32.99 17.92
N ASP A 29 -110.30 -33.36 17.01
CA ASP A 29 -111.76 -33.17 16.94
C ASP A 29 -112.53 -34.16 17.87
N PRO A 30 -113.69 -33.82 18.48
CA PRO A 30 -114.54 -34.85 19.09
C PRO A 30 -116.06 -34.67 18.92
N THR A 31 -116.72 -35.64 18.27
CA THR A 31 -118.10 -36.04 18.61
C THR A 31 -118.21 -37.57 18.73
N GLY A 32 -118.59 -38.06 19.93
CA GLY A 32 -118.93 -39.47 20.18
C GLY A 32 -118.92 -39.78 21.69
N ALA A 33 -120.08 -39.90 22.34
CA ALA A 33 -120.21 -40.21 23.77
C ALA A 33 -120.41 -41.71 24.02
N GLU A 34 -119.86 -42.26 25.11
CA GLU A 34 -120.05 -43.64 25.58
C GLU A 34 -121.00 -43.70 26.79
N ARG A 35 -121.86 -44.72 26.86
CA ARG A 35 -122.85 -44.95 27.93
C ARG A 35 -122.38 -46.05 28.88
N HIS A 36 -122.59 -45.87 30.18
CA HIS A 36 -122.50 -46.93 31.19
C HIS A 36 -123.82 -47.09 31.94
N GLU A 37 -124.45 -48.25 31.79
CA GLU A 37 -125.50 -48.76 32.69
C GLU A 37 -125.08 -50.15 33.21
N SER A 38 -125.44 -50.38 34.47
CA SER A 38 -124.97 -51.45 35.35
C SER A 38 -126.13 -52.32 35.83
N PHE A 39 -126.02 -53.65 35.71
CA PHE A 39 -126.98 -54.61 36.29
C PHE A 39 -126.44 -55.25 37.57
N LEU A 40 -127.20 -55.23 38.66
CA LEU A 40 -126.89 -55.98 39.89
C LEU A 40 -127.30 -57.46 39.77
N PRO A 41 -126.50 -58.44 40.23
CA PRO A 41 -126.88 -59.85 40.28
C PRO A 41 -127.38 -60.33 41.66
N GLY A 42 -128.38 -61.23 41.68
CA GLY A 42 -128.29 -62.48 42.46
C GLY A 42 -129.30 -62.80 43.58
N ARG A 43 -130.03 -63.93 43.37
CA ARG A 43 -130.51 -64.99 44.31
C ARG A 43 -131.22 -64.60 45.63
N GLY A 44 -132.38 -65.25 45.86
CA GLY A 44 -133.32 -64.95 46.94
C GLY A 44 -133.11 -65.69 48.26
N ALA A 45 -133.93 -65.34 49.25
CA ALA A 45 -134.64 -66.25 50.16
C ALA A 45 -135.61 -65.46 51.06
N GLY A 46 -136.88 -65.86 51.10
CA GLY A 46 -137.75 -65.81 52.29
C GLY A 46 -138.43 -64.48 52.66
N GLY A 47 -139.74 -64.39 52.41
CA GLY A 47 -140.66 -63.44 53.03
C GLY A 47 -141.64 -62.82 52.03
N GLU A 48 -142.90 -63.26 52.03
CA GLU A 48 -143.97 -62.62 51.27
C GLU A 48 -144.24 -61.21 51.86
N GLY A 49 -143.67 -60.14 51.26
CA GLY A 49 -144.07 -58.75 51.53
C GLY A 49 -143.00 -57.63 51.63
N GLU A 50 -141.71 -57.80 51.26
CA GLU A 50 -140.69 -56.73 51.43
C GLU A 50 -140.54 -55.76 50.23
N ASN A 51 -140.52 -54.43 50.51
CA ASN A 51 -140.32 -53.34 49.53
C ASN A 51 -138.82 -53.03 49.30
N ILE A 52 -138.40 -52.88 48.03
CA ILE A 52 -137.05 -52.43 47.64
C ILE A 52 -137.08 -50.91 47.37
N VAL A 53 -136.19 -50.12 47.98
CA VAL A 53 -136.16 -48.64 47.87
C VAL A 53 -134.90 -48.15 47.14
N SER A 54 -135.03 -47.20 46.21
CA SER A 54 -133.90 -46.64 45.44
C SER A 54 -132.97 -45.74 46.29
N LYS A 55 -131.65 -45.79 46.03
CA LYS A 55 -130.63 -44.91 46.64
C LYS A 55 -130.24 -43.69 45.80
N THR A 56 -130.60 -43.67 44.52
CA THR A 56 -130.22 -42.60 43.58
C THR A 56 -131.44 -42.14 42.78
N TYR A 57 -131.39 -40.88 42.37
CA TYR A 57 -132.40 -40.29 41.51
C TYR A 57 -132.21 -40.79 40.07
N GLY A 58 -133.18 -41.55 39.56
CA GLY A 58 -133.07 -42.19 38.26
C GLY A 58 -134.31 -42.91 37.79
N THR A 59 -134.33 -43.36 36.54
CA THR A 59 -135.41 -44.18 36.00
C THR A 59 -135.18 -45.66 36.32
N ALA A 60 -136.20 -46.35 36.82
CA ALA A 60 -136.13 -47.79 37.05
C ALA A 60 -136.12 -48.56 35.72
N ASP A 61 -135.14 -49.44 35.53
CA ASP A 61 -135.04 -50.34 34.38
C ASP A 61 -135.18 -51.79 34.87
N VAL A 62 -136.02 -52.57 34.20
CA VAL A 62 -136.31 -53.97 34.54
C VAL A 62 -135.96 -54.85 33.34
N LYS A 63 -134.88 -55.63 33.45
CA LYS A 63 -134.53 -56.66 32.46
C LYS A 63 -134.67 -58.04 33.06
N GLY A 64 -135.75 -58.73 32.67
CA GLY A 64 -136.07 -60.06 33.17
C GLY A 64 -136.39 -60.03 34.67
N ARG A 65 -135.53 -60.66 35.48
CA ARG A 65 -135.68 -60.76 36.95
C ARG A 65 -134.76 -59.80 37.74
N ARG A 66 -134.21 -58.76 37.10
CA ARG A 66 -133.35 -57.75 37.74
C ARG A 66 -133.97 -56.37 37.59
N ILE A 67 -134.04 -55.62 38.68
CA ILE A 67 -134.41 -54.19 38.71
C ILE A 67 -133.13 -53.39 39.02
N GLY A 68 -132.86 -52.36 38.22
CA GLY A 68 -131.81 -51.36 38.45
C GLY A 68 -132.36 -49.94 38.29
N VAL A 69 -131.62 -48.94 38.76
CA VAL A 69 -131.97 -47.52 38.57
C VAL A 69 -130.87 -46.87 37.76
N VAL A 70 -131.23 -46.32 36.61
CA VAL A 70 -130.34 -45.61 35.70
C VAL A 70 -130.15 -44.17 36.21
N PRO A 71 -128.94 -43.76 36.63
CA PRO A 71 -128.69 -42.39 37.08
C PRO A 71 -128.88 -41.38 35.94
N LEU A 72 -129.50 -40.24 36.25
CA LEU A 72 -129.88 -39.25 35.23
C LEU A 72 -128.81 -38.17 34.97
N LEU A 73 -127.72 -38.10 35.75
CA LEU A 73 -126.65 -37.09 35.62
C LEU A 73 -125.36 -37.69 35.04
N GLN A 74 -124.74 -37.00 34.07
CA GLN A 74 -123.53 -37.42 33.36
C GLN A 74 -122.56 -36.25 33.15
N SER A 75 -121.25 -36.48 33.34
CA SER A 75 -120.22 -35.46 33.07
C SER A 75 -119.81 -35.41 31.60
N SER A 76 -119.49 -34.21 31.09
CA SER A 76 -118.89 -34.01 29.77
C SER A 76 -117.46 -34.58 29.69
N LYS A 77 -117.00 -34.92 28.48
CA LYS A 77 -115.66 -35.49 28.24
C LYS A 77 -114.52 -34.62 28.75
N ASP A 78 -114.62 -33.30 28.57
CA ASP A 78 -113.64 -32.33 29.06
C ASP A 78 -113.69 -32.14 30.57
N LYS A 79 -114.62 -32.81 31.26
CA LYS A 79 -114.84 -32.74 32.70
C LYS A 79 -115.14 -31.31 33.18
N MET A 80 -115.62 -30.44 32.30
CA MET A 80 -115.96 -29.05 32.63
C MET A 80 -117.46 -28.85 32.87
N GLN A 81 -118.31 -29.84 32.59
CA GLN A 81 -119.75 -29.77 32.79
C GLN A 81 -120.35 -31.09 33.28
N VAL A 82 -121.46 -31.02 34.00
CA VAL A 82 -122.33 -32.17 34.31
C VAL A 82 -123.72 -31.84 33.84
N ARG A 83 -124.38 -32.78 33.15
CA ARG A 83 -125.69 -32.59 32.54
C ARG A 83 -126.61 -33.77 32.82
N GLY A 84 -127.92 -33.56 32.81
CA GLY A 84 -128.87 -34.65 32.98
C GLY A 84 -130.33 -34.27 32.79
N ASP A 85 -131.17 -35.29 32.73
CA ASP A 85 -132.61 -35.13 32.48
C ASP A 85 -133.37 -34.92 33.80
N ILE A 86 -134.29 -33.96 33.83
CA ILE A 86 -135.08 -33.59 35.01
C ILE A 86 -136.55 -33.89 34.76
N TYR A 87 -137.13 -34.75 35.60
CA TYR A 87 -138.53 -35.18 35.49
C TYR A 87 -139.46 -34.34 36.38
N PRO A 88 -140.76 -34.23 36.05
CA PRO A 88 -141.70 -33.45 36.85
C PRO A 88 -142.09 -34.09 38.18
N LYS A 89 -142.30 -35.41 38.15
CA LYS A 89 -142.76 -36.21 39.30
C LYS A 89 -142.10 -37.59 39.32
N THR A 90 -142.08 -38.22 40.49
CA THR A 90 -141.66 -39.62 40.66
C THR A 90 -142.79 -40.59 40.26
N TYR A 91 -142.49 -41.89 40.24
CA TYR A 91 -143.47 -42.93 39.94
C TYR A 91 -144.67 -42.95 40.92
N ASP A 92 -144.45 -42.64 42.20
CA ASP A 92 -145.51 -42.54 43.22
C ASP A 92 -146.21 -41.15 43.23
N ASP A 93 -146.16 -40.43 42.11
CA ASP A 93 -146.80 -39.12 41.90
C ASP A 93 -146.29 -37.96 42.79
N VAL A 94 -145.14 -38.13 43.46
CA VAL A 94 -144.50 -37.08 44.27
C VAL A 94 -143.76 -36.08 43.38
N GLN A 95 -143.97 -34.78 43.58
CA GLN A 95 -143.29 -33.75 42.79
C GLN A 95 -141.78 -33.68 43.07
N ILE A 96 -140.99 -33.55 42.01
CA ILE A 96 -139.52 -33.44 42.13
C ILE A 96 -139.14 -31.99 42.42
N GLU A 97 -138.43 -31.78 43.52
CA GLU A 97 -137.81 -30.50 43.89
C GLU A 97 -136.29 -30.52 43.66
N ALA A 98 -135.67 -29.34 43.55
CA ALA A 98 -134.23 -29.20 43.27
C ALA A 98 -133.33 -29.84 44.33
N LYS A 99 -133.83 -30.01 45.57
CA LYS A 99 -133.12 -30.76 46.62
C LYS A 99 -132.79 -32.19 46.18
N HIS A 100 -133.62 -32.82 45.34
CA HIS A 100 -133.39 -34.17 44.85
C HIS A 100 -132.26 -34.21 43.81
N THR A 101 -132.25 -33.27 42.86
CA THR A 101 -131.18 -33.17 41.85
C THR A 101 -129.85 -32.77 42.47
N ILE A 102 -129.86 -31.82 43.43
CA ILE A 102 -128.65 -31.37 44.15
C ILE A 102 -128.10 -32.48 45.05
N ALA A 103 -128.96 -33.25 45.71
CA ALA A 103 -128.52 -34.43 46.46
C ALA A 103 -127.80 -35.44 45.54
N SER A 104 -128.30 -35.66 44.32
CA SER A 104 -127.63 -36.52 43.33
C SER A 104 -126.28 -35.96 42.89
N ILE A 105 -126.18 -34.65 42.61
CA ILE A 105 -124.90 -33.99 42.23
C ILE A 105 -123.81 -34.26 43.27
N ASN A 106 -124.18 -34.15 44.56
CA ASN A 106 -123.26 -34.39 45.67
C ASN A 106 -122.96 -35.88 45.86
N ALA A 107 -123.97 -36.75 45.75
CA ALA A 107 -123.80 -38.20 45.87
C ALA A 107 -122.92 -38.77 44.75
N ASP A 108 -123.04 -38.24 43.54
CA ASP A 108 -122.27 -38.63 42.36
C ASP A 108 -120.86 -37.97 42.31
N GLY A 109 -120.51 -37.18 43.34
CA GLY A 109 -119.15 -36.70 43.58
C GLY A 109 -118.72 -35.47 42.78
N PHE A 110 -119.64 -34.74 42.16
CA PHE A 110 -119.32 -33.54 41.37
C PHE A 110 -119.13 -32.31 42.27
N ARG A 111 -117.99 -31.61 42.11
CA ARG A 111 -117.54 -30.49 42.98
C ARG A 111 -117.45 -29.14 42.29
N GLY A 112 -117.81 -29.07 41.00
CA GLY A 112 -117.87 -27.81 40.27
C GLY A 112 -119.00 -26.90 40.77
N LYS A 113 -119.11 -25.70 40.20
CA LYS A 113 -120.17 -24.77 40.56
C LYS A 113 -121.53 -25.34 40.15
N THR A 114 -122.35 -25.73 41.12
CA THR A 114 -123.73 -26.18 40.90
C THR A 114 -124.59 -25.03 40.39
N LEU A 115 -125.26 -25.25 39.27
CA LEU A 115 -126.11 -24.25 38.61
C LEU A 115 -127.55 -24.37 39.10
N LYS A 116 -127.76 -24.06 40.40
CA LYS A 116 -129.06 -24.20 41.07
C LYS A 116 -130.20 -23.50 40.31
N ASP A 117 -129.98 -22.26 39.88
CA ASP A 117 -130.99 -21.48 39.12
C ASP A 117 -131.43 -22.17 37.82
N VAL A 118 -130.54 -22.94 37.20
CA VAL A 118 -130.82 -23.67 35.95
C VAL A 118 -131.64 -24.93 36.27
N ILE A 119 -131.31 -25.63 37.36
CA ILE A 119 -132.06 -26.79 37.86
C ILE A 119 -133.48 -26.37 38.23
N ASP A 120 -133.65 -25.31 39.01
CA ASP A 120 -134.95 -24.82 39.46
C ASP A 120 -135.86 -24.48 38.28
N LYS A 121 -135.34 -23.78 37.27
CA LYS A 121 -136.09 -23.45 36.04
C LYS A 121 -136.47 -24.70 35.24
N ALA A 122 -135.58 -25.68 35.16
CA ALA A 122 -135.85 -26.93 34.46
C ALA A 122 -136.94 -27.76 35.16
N ILE A 123 -136.95 -27.79 36.49
CA ILE A 123 -138.00 -28.45 37.29
C ILE A 123 -139.36 -27.77 37.08
N ALA A 124 -139.42 -26.44 37.21
CA ALA A 124 -140.65 -25.69 36.99
C ALA A 124 -141.23 -25.95 35.60
N ARG A 125 -140.38 -25.93 34.57
CA ARG A 125 -140.78 -26.24 33.19
C ARG A 125 -141.23 -27.68 33.02
N ALA A 126 -140.58 -28.64 33.68
CA ALA A 126 -141.00 -30.03 33.64
C ALA A 126 -142.40 -30.19 34.23
N GLN A 127 -142.66 -29.56 35.38
CA GLN A 127 -143.95 -29.62 36.10
C GLN A 127 -145.08 -28.94 35.33
N GLU A 128 -144.83 -27.79 34.68
CA GLU A 128 -145.81 -27.12 33.82
C GLU A 128 -146.21 -27.96 32.61
N THR A 129 -145.22 -28.56 31.95
CA THR A 129 -145.45 -29.27 30.67
C THR A 129 -145.85 -30.74 30.87
N GLY A 130 -145.68 -31.28 32.07
CA GLY A 130 -145.87 -32.69 32.38
C GLY A 130 -144.84 -33.61 31.72
N GLN A 131 -143.85 -33.08 31.01
CA GLN A 131 -142.78 -33.81 30.34
C GLN A 131 -141.42 -33.53 31.00
N HIS A 132 -140.47 -34.45 30.89
CA HIS A 132 -139.12 -34.23 31.41
C HIS A 132 -138.29 -33.30 30.52
N VAL A 133 -137.43 -32.48 31.14
CA VAL A 133 -136.50 -31.58 30.44
C VAL A 133 -135.16 -32.28 30.30
N ARG A 134 -134.69 -32.45 29.07
CA ARG A 134 -133.46 -33.20 28.76
C ARG A 134 -132.19 -32.33 28.77
N ASP A 135 -131.04 -32.96 29.04
CA ASP A 135 -129.68 -32.41 28.93
C ASP A 135 -129.44 -31.08 29.69
N VAL A 136 -129.99 -30.96 30.88
CA VAL A 136 -129.85 -29.75 31.69
C VAL A 136 -128.46 -29.73 32.32
N CYS A 137 -127.65 -28.70 32.05
CA CYS A 137 -126.35 -28.55 32.69
C CYS A 137 -126.51 -28.10 34.15
N VAL A 138 -126.09 -28.98 35.05
CA VAL A 138 -126.30 -28.83 36.48
C VAL A 138 -125.02 -28.44 37.24
N VAL A 139 -123.83 -28.63 36.68
CA VAL A 139 -122.53 -28.26 37.30
C VAL A 139 -121.52 -27.77 36.24
N ARG A 140 -120.66 -26.78 36.54
CA ARG A 140 -119.60 -26.27 35.64
C ARG A 140 -118.23 -25.95 36.33
N GLY A 141 -117.12 -26.18 35.62
CA GLY A 141 -115.72 -25.85 36.03
C GLY A 141 -115.21 -24.46 35.60
N HIS A 142 -113.99 -24.07 35.98
CA HIS A 142 -113.33 -22.76 35.76
C HIS A 142 -112.04 -22.86 34.90
N PHE A 143 -111.85 -22.01 33.88
CA PHE A 143 -110.73 -22.08 32.92
C PHE A 143 -109.50 -21.20 33.29
N PRO A 144 -108.24 -21.56 32.93
CA PRO A 144 -107.01 -20.77 33.16
C PRO A 144 -106.79 -19.57 32.19
N LYS A 145 -105.93 -18.60 32.58
CA LYS A 145 -105.48 -17.41 31.79
C LYS A 145 -103.94 -17.38 31.57
N ALA A 146 -103.43 -16.86 30.44
CA ALA A 146 -101.99 -16.86 30.10
C ALA A 146 -101.25 -15.51 30.34
N GLY A 147 -99.93 -15.54 30.54
CA GLY A 147 -99.02 -14.36 30.71
C GLY A 147 -98.47 -13.76 29.40
N THR A 148 -97.71 -12.65 29.46
CA THR A 148 -97.20 -11.85 28.31
C THR A 148 -95.68 -11.89 28.10
N ASP A 149 -95.19 -11.81 26.84
CA ASP A 149 -93.76 -11.89 26.46
C ASP A 149 -92.99 -10.55 26.61
N ALA A 150 -91.65 -10.61 26.69
CA ALA A 150 -90.76 -9.44 26.81
C ALA A 150 -90.65 -8.60 25.51
N ARG A 151 -90.38 -7.28 25.63
CA ARG A 151 -90.29 -6.33 24.49
C ARG A 151 -89.07 -5.40 24.58
N PHE A 152 -88.31 -5.27 23.50
CA PHE A 152 -87.16 -4.35 23.39
C PHE A 152 -87.50 -3.20 22.43
N GLU A 153 -87.36 -1.96 22.89
CA GLU A 153 -87.73 -0.75 22.13
C GLU A 153 -86.55 0.22 22.05
N VAL A 154 -86.21 0.67 20.84
CA VAL A 154 -85.18 1.68 20.59
C VAL A 154 -85.82 3.06 20.54
N HIS A 155 -85.30 4.00 21.33
CA HIS A 155 -85.88 5.34 21.53
C HIS A 155 -85.24 6.41 20.64
N VAL A 156 -84.03 6.16 20.15
CA VAL A 156 -83.27 7.13 19.37
C VAL A 156 -83.31 6.76 17.88
N PRO A 157 -83.76 7.65 16.98
CA PRO A 157 -83.79 7.41 15.55
C PRO A 157 -82.40 7.26 14.93
N ASP A 158 -82.34 6.50 13.84
CA ASP A 158 -81.15 6.37 12.98
C ASP A 158 -80.62 7.74 12.53
N GLY A 159 -79.31 7.93 12.56
CA GLY A 159 -78.64 9.18 12.19
C GLY A 159 -78.63 10.26 13.28
N SER A 160 -79.11 9.97 14.49
CA SER A 160 -79.18 10.97 15.57
C SER A 160 -77.90 11.02 16.42
N PRO A 161 -77.36 12.21 16.75
CA PRO A 161 -76.18 12.34 17.59
C PRO A 161 -76.51 12.05 19.06
N VAL A 162 -75.62 11.34 19.75
CA VAL A 162 -75.75 10.98 21.17
C VAL A 162 -74.44 11.21 21.91
N ALA A 163 -74.54 11.63 23.16
CA ALA A 163 -73.39 11.74 24.05
C ALA A 163 -73.14 10.43 24.82
N LYS A 164 -71.95 10.31 25.39
CA LYS A 164 -71.60 9.21 26.29
C LYS A 164 -72.56 9.22 27.51
N GLY A 165 -73.20 8.09 27.76
CA GLY A 165 -74.15 7.88 28.86
C GLY A 165 -75.63 8.07 28.51
N GLU A 166 -75.97 8.55 27.31
CA GLU A 166 -77.37 8.74 26.91
C GLU A 166 -78.08 7.42 26.58
N ILE A 167 -79.36 7.31 26.96
CA ILE A 167 -80.19 6.14 26.74
C ILE A 167 -80.58 6.01 25.26
N ILE A 168 -80.31 4.86 24.68
CA ILE A 168 -80.60 4.49 23.29
C ILE A 168 -81.85 3.60 23.19
N ALA A 169 -82.01 2.64 24.12
CA ALA A 169 -83.09 1.64 24.07
C ALA A 169 -83.50 1.15 25.47
N SER A 170 -84.67 0.53 25.62
CA SER A 170 -85.17 -0.06 26.88
C SER A 170 -85.80 -1.44 26.69
N LEU A 171 -85.69 -2.31 27.69
CA LEU A 171 -86.27 -3.65 27.73
C LEU A 171 -87.41 -3.78 28.76
N THR A 172 -88.59 -4.21 28.33
CA THR A 172 -89.72 -4.61 29.21
C THR A 172 -89.73 -6.14 29.41
N PRO A 173 -89.68 -6.68 30.64
CA PRO A 173 -89.62 -8.13 30.91
C PRO A 173 -90.97 -8.87 30.77
N ALA A 174 -90.94 -10.21 30.69
CA ALA A 174 -92.11 -11.09 30.54
C ALA A 174 -92.88 -11.36 31.87
N SER A 175 -94.16 -11.79 31.80
CA SER A 175 -95.05 -12.05 32.96
C SER A 175 -95.63 -13.49 33.05
N GLU A 176 -96.09 -13.91 34.24
CA GLU A 176 -96.70 -15.23 34.50
C GLU A 176 -98.25 -15.23 34.36
N GLY A 177 -98.88 -16.39 34.08
CA GLY A 177 -100.35 -16.57 33.94
C GLY A 177 -101.07 -17.20 35.17
N GLU A 178 -102.41 -17.33 35.14
CA GLU A 178 -103.28 -17.81 36.26
C GLU A 178 -103.97 -19.18 36.01
N PRO A 179 -103.91 -20.18 36.93
CA PRO A 179 -104.50 -21.53 36.75
C PRO A 179 -106.04 -21.64 36.94
N GLY A 180 -106.68 -22.67 36.32
CA GLY A 180 -108.11 -23.03 36.41
C GLY A 180 -108.41 -24.34 37.19
N ILE A 181 -109.67 -24.79 37.28
CA ILE A 181 -110.13 -26.02 38.01
C ILE A 181 -111.34 -26.70 37.33
N ASP A 182 -111.37 -28.02 37.16
CA ASP A 182 -112.47 -28.81 36.55
C ASP A 182 -113.65 -29.17 37.49
N VAL A 183 -114.73 -29.82 36.99
CA VAL A 183 -115.94 -30.15 37.80
C VAL A 183 -115.74 -31.23 38.87
N PHE A 184 -114.58 -31.89 38.89
CA PHE A 184 -114.19 -32.83 39.94
C PHE A 184 -113.23 -32.18 40.95
N GLY A 185 -112.80 -30.93 40.71
CA GLY A 185 -111.91 -30.16 41.58
C GLY A 185 -110.42 -30.28 41.23
N LYS A 186 -110.05 -30.74 40.03
CA LYS A 186 -108.64 -30.87 39.60
C LYS A 186 -108.13 -29.58 38.93
N ARG A 187 -106.95 -29.08 39.36
CA ARG A 187 -106.34 -27.82 38.89
C ARG A 187 -105.71 -27.95 37.48
N LEU A 188 -105.89 -26.93 36.64
CA LEU A 188 -105.37 -26.81 35.27
C LEU A 188 -104.33 -25.66 35.18
N PRO A 189 -103.07 -25.92 34.78
CA PRO A 189 -101.99 -24.91 34.77
C PRO A 189 -102.07 -23.89 33.60
N PRO A 190 -101.56 -22.63 33.78
CA PRO A 190 -101.52 -21.60 32.74
C PRO A 190 -100.21 -21.57 31.92
N ARG A 191 -100.22 -20.89 30.77
CA ARG A 191 -99.03 -20.61 29.94
C ARG A 191 -98.29 -19.35 30.42
N ARG A 192 -96.96 -19.43 30.58
CA ARG A 192 -96.05 -18.32 30.94
C ARG A 192 -95.51 -17.59 29.69
N GLY A 193 -95.25 -16.29 29.80
CA GLY A 193 -94.63 -15.49 28.73
C GLY A 193 -93.13 -15.79 28.53
N ARG A 194 -92.62 -15.59 27.31
CA ARG A 194 -91.22 -15.82 26.90
C ARG A 194 -90.31 -14.61 27.18
N GLU A 195 -89.13 -14.86 27.76
CA GLU A 195 -88.04 -13.89 27.87
C GLU A 195 -87.21 -13.83 26.57
N VAL A 196 -86.72 -12.62 26.22
CA VAL A 196 -85.83 -12.37 25.07
C VAL A 196 -84.67 -11.48 25.51
N LEU A 197 -83.42 -11.87 25.19
CA LEU A 197 -82.23 -11.05 25.42
C LEU A 197 -81.99 -10.10 24.23
N PRO A 198 -81.89 -8.77 24.44
CA PRO A 198 -81.61 -7.81 23.36
C PRO A 198 -80.21 -7.97 22.78
N LYS A 199 -80.07 -7.74 21.47
CA LYS A 199 -78.77 -7.54 20.80
C LYS A 199 -78.52 -6.05 20.64
N VAL A 200 -77.30 -5.60 20.91
CA VAL A 200 -76.83 -4.21 20.67
C VAL A 200 -75.45 -4.25 20.00
N GLY A 201 -75.18 -3.24 19.16
CA GLY A 201 -73.94 -3.09 18.40
C GLY A 201 -72.86 -2.29 19.13
N ALA A 202 -71.88 -1.79 18.38
CA ALA A 202 -70.73 -1.09 18.93
C ALA A 202 -71.14 0.17 19.71
N ASN A 203 -70.39 0.46 20.77
CA ASN A 203 -70.54 1.63 21.64
C ASN A 203 -71.90 1.75 22.36
N ILE A 204 -72.60 0.64 22.60
CA ILE A 204 -73.82 0.57 23.42
C ILE A 204 -73.64 -0.51 24.50
N GLN A 205 -74.04 -0.21 25.73
CA GLN A 205 -73.99 -1.16 26.84
C GLN A 205 -75.26 -1.06 27.71
N PRO A 206 -75.65 -2.13 28.43
CA PRO A 206 -76.75 -2.05 29.39
C PRO A 206 -76.39 -1.07 30.52
N ALA A 207 -77.37 -0.27 30.94
CA ALA A 207 -77.25 0.61 32.08
C ALA A 207 -77.12 -0.23 33.37
N PRO A 208 -76.22 0.13 34.31
CA PRO A 208 -75.98 -0.69 35.51
C PRO A 208 -77.20 -0.85 36.45
N THR A 209 -78.12 0.10 36.43
CA THR A 209 -79.20 0.22 37.43
C THR A 209 -80.62 0.21 36.85
N SER A 210 -80.76 0.06 35.54
CA SER A 210 -82.06 0.05 34.85
C SER A 210 -82.07 -0.95 33.70
N SER A 211 -83.24 -1.20 33.13
CA SER A 211 -83.40 -2.03 31.93
C SER A 211 -83.10 -1.26 30.64
N ASP A 212 -82.36 -0.16 30.73
CA ASP A 212 -81.99 0.71 29.62
C ASP A 212 -80.64 0.32 29.04
N TYR A 213 -80.38 0.77 27.82
CA TYR A 213 -79.10 0.61 27.12
C TYR A 213 -78.57 2.00 26.76
N ILE A 214 -77.34 2.31 27.14
CA ILE A 214 -76.74 3.64 27.02
C ILE A 214 -75.56 3.65 26.04
N SER A 215 -75.30 4.80 25.43
CA SER A 215 -74.09 5.02 24.62
C SER A 215 -72.84 5.05 25.48
N THR A 216 -71.73 4.47 25.01
CA THR A 216 -70.42 4.53 25.68
C THR A 216 -69.48 5.59 25.10
N ALA A 217 -69.87 6.25 24.01
CA ALA A 217 -69.06 7.26 23.33
C ALA A 217 -69.94 8.36 22.71
N TYR A 218 -69.34 9.51 22.43
CA TYR A 218 -69.97 10.51 21.57
C TYR A 218 -70.01 9.99 20.13
N GLY A 219 -71.19 10.00 19.51
CA GLY A 219 -71.32 9.64 18.11
C GLY A 219 -72.73 9.68 17.58
N VAL A 220 -72.95 9.03 16.44
CA VAL A 220 -74.23 9.02 15.74
C VAL A 220 -74.82 7.63 15.80
N VAL A 221 -76.06 7.50 16.25
CA VAL A 221 -76.78 6.23 16.27
C VAL A 221 -76.95 5.74 14.84
N SER A 222 -76.62 4.47 14.63
CA SER A 222 -76.93 3.74 13.40
C SER A 222 -77.74 2.50 13.72
N LEU A 223 -78.80 2.25 12.96
CA LEU A 223 -79.54 0.98 13.02
C LEU A 223 -79.12 0.08 11.85
N ASP A 224 -78.82 -1.19 12.13
CA ASP A 224 -78.57 -2.16 11.06
C ASP A 224 -79.88 -2.67 10.42
N PHE A 225 -79.76 -3.54 9.40
CA PHE A 225 -80.91 -4.11 8.70
C PHE A 225 -81.84 -4.97 9.59
N GLU A 226 -81.35 -5.46 10.75
CA GLU A 226 -82.14 -6.20 11.74
C GLU A 226 -82.72 -5.28 12.83
N GLY A 227 -82.46 -3.97 12.76
CA GLY A 227 -82.90 -2.98 13.74
C GLY A 227 -82.04 -2.93 15.01
N ILE A 228 -80.83 -3.48 14.99
CA ILE A 228 -79.89 -3.47 16.11
C ILE A 228 -79.20 -2.10 16.16
N PRO A 229 -79.29 -1.37 17.28
CA PRO A 229 -78.64 -0.06 17.39
C PRO A 229 -77.14 -0.18 17.66
N ALA A 230 -76.36 0.73 17.09
CA ALA A 230 -74.94 0.97 17.38
C ALA A 230 -74.67 2.49 17.37
N VAL A 231 -73.54 2.94 17.95
CA VAL A 231 -73.12 4.35 17.89
C VAL A 231 -71.80 4.46 17.12
N ASN A 232 -71.82 5.15 15.98
CA ASN A 232 -70.65 5.40 15.14
C ASN A 232 -69.97 6.70 15.55
N VAL A 233 -68.68 6.64 15.87
CA VAL A 233 -67.89 7.82 16.24
C VAL A 233 -67.55 8.67 15.00
N PRO A 234 -67.76 9.99 15.02
CA PRO A 234 -67.60 10.86 13.87
C PRO A 234 -66.14 11.33 13.70
N VAL A 235 -65.19 10.41 13.61
CA VAL A 235 -63.76 10.74 13.41
C VAL A 235 -63.14 9.96 12.27
N ASP A 236 -62.48 10.70 11.39
CA ASP A 236 -61.75 10.23 10.22
C ASP A 236 -60.26 10.61 10.30
N MET A 237 -59.40 9.79 9.68
CA MET A 237 -57.96 10.01 9.62
C MET A 237 -57.44 10.05 8.19
N THR A 238 -56.44 10.91 7.94
CA THR A 238 -55.76 10.93 6.65
C THR A 238 -54.83 9.71 6.48
N PRO A 239 -54.68 9.16 5.26
CA PRO A 239 -53.82 7.99 5.02
C PRO A 239 -52.33 8.20 5.38
N ASP A 240 -51.86 9.44 5.43
CA ASP A 240 -50.49 9.80 5.80
C ASP A 240 -50.27 9.93 7.32
N GLU A 241 -51.28 9.62 8.14
CA GLU A 241 -51.29 9.74 9.60
C GLU A 241 -50.97 11.18 10.10
N LEU A 242 -51.12 12.19 9.25
CA LEU A 242 -50.78 13.59 9.56
C LEU A 242 -52.00 14.46 9.88
N GLY A 243 -53.23 13.97 9.72
CA GLY A 243 -54.43 14.73 10.02
C GLY A 243 -55.56 13.87 10.57
N VAL A 244 -56.27 14.40 11.57
CA VAL A 244 -57.50 13.83 12.12
C VAL A 244 -58.61 14.85 11.98
N THR A 245 -59.75 14.43 11.45
CA THR A 245 -60.94 15.27 11.30
C THR A 245 -62.12 14.71 12.06
N CYS A 246 -62.94 15.57 12.66
CA CYS A 246 -64.13 15.19 13.41
C CYS A 246 -65.37 15.97 12.95
N ASP A 247 -66.53 15.32 12.89
CA ASP A 247 -67.82 16.03 12.74
C ASP A 247 -68.36 16.43 14.11
N ILE A 248 -68.64 17.72 14.27
CA ILE A 248 -69.07 18.33 15.51
C ILE A 248 -70.55 18.73 15.41
N TYR A 249 -71.40 18.09 16.20
CA TYR A 249 -72.83 18.32 16.24
C TYR A 249 -73.17 19.43 17.27
N PRO A 250 -74.25 20.21 17.05
CA PRO A 250 -74.64 21.30 17.95
C PRO A 250 -75.15 20.81 19.31
N THR A 251 -75.97 19.76 19.31
CA THR A 251 -76.59 19.12 20.47
C THR A 251 -76.82 17.65 20.18
N THR A 252 -77.01 16.84 21.22
CA THR A 252 -77.48 15.45 21.09
C THR A 252 -78.99 15.39 20.78
N TYR A 253 -79.50 14.20 20.47
CA TYR A 253 -80.92 13.92 20.29
C TYR A 253 -81.74 14.26 21.55
N ALA A 254 -81.19 14.00 22.74
CA ALA A 254 -81.83 14.36 24.01
C ALA A 254 -81.70 15.85 24.36
N GLY A 255 -81.04 16.65 23.51
CA GLY A 255 -80.82 18.09 23.72
C GLY A 255 -79.62 18.40 24.63
N SER A 256 -78.80 17.41 24.99
CA SER A 256 -77.59 17.61 25.79
C SER A 256 -76.51 18.34 24.99
N ARG A 257 -75.63 19.05 25.70
CA ARG A 257 -74.47 19.71 25.12
C ARG A 257 -73.33 18.71 24.98
N ILE A 258 -72.71 18.68 23.80
CA ILE A 258 -71.46 17.96 23.54
C ILE A 258 -70.33 18.87 24.01
N GLU A 259 -69.50 18.44 24.95
CA GLU A 259 -68.40 19.22 25.50
C GLU A 259 -67.05 18.86 24.84
N LEU A 260 -66.03 19.67 25.10
CA LEU A 260 -64.68 19.40 24.59
C LEU A 260 -64.17 18.03 25.05
N ASP A 261 -64.45 17.67 26.31
CA ASP A 261 -64.00 16.41 26.90
C ASP A 261 -64.58 15.20 26.16
N ASP A 262 -65.80 15.29 25.60
CA ASP A 262 -66.38 14.21 24.79
C ASP A 262 -65.57 13.95 23.50
N ILE A 263 -65.02 15.01 22.91
CA ILE A 263 -64.18 14.93 21.70
C ILE A 263 -62.76 14.51 22.07
N LEU A 264 -62.21 14.98 23.19
CA LEU A 264 -60.88 14.58 23.66
C LEU A 264 -60.84 13.11 24.08
N ASP A 265 -61.84 12.63 24.83
CA ASP A 265 -62.02 11.21 25.18
C ASP A 265 -62.03 10.33 23.92
N LEU A 266 -62.73 10.80 22.89
CA LEU A 266 -62.85 10.11 21.61
C LEU A 266 -61.50 10.06 20.88
N LEU A 267 -60.75 11.17 20.84
CA LEU A 267 -59.41 11.22 20.24
C LEU A 267 -58.41 10.34 20.99
N GLN A 268 -58.48 10.32 22.33
CA GLN A 268 -57.65 9.47 23.16
C GLN A 268 -57.98 7.99 22.96
N ALA A 269 -59.26 7.62 22.86
CA ALA A 269 -59.69 6.26 22.55
C ALA A 269 -59.23 5.78 21.16
N ARG A 270 -58.84 6.71 20.28
CA ARG A 270 -58.24 6.45 18.96
C ARG A 270 -56.72 6.62 18.94
N ASP A 271 -56.06 6.65 20.11
CA ASP A 271 -54.61 6.77 20.26
C ASP A 271 -53.98 8.06 19.68
N VAL A 272 -54.77 9.10 19.40
CA VAL A 272 -54.25 10.39 18.92
C VAL A 272 -53.54 11.10 20.07
N ARG A 273 -52.23 11.34 19.93
CA ARG A 273 -51.34 11.80 21.01
C ARG A 273 -50.56 13.08 20.69
N PHE A 274 -50.52 13.48 19.42
CA PHE A 274 -49.74 14.62 18.96
C PHE A 274 -50.58 15.55 18.09
N GLY A 275 -50.41 16.86 18.30
CA GLY A 275 -51.00 17.88 17.43
C GLY A 275 -52.49 18.14 17.64
N ILE A 276 -53.08 17.75 18.78
CA ILE A 276 -54.49 18.02 19.11
C ILE A 276 -54.72 19.54 19.15
N ALA A 277 -55.67 20.01 18.35
CA ALA A 277 -55.98 21.42 18.18
C ALA A 277 -57.19 21.82 19.05
N GLU A 278 -57.03 21.81 20.37
CA GLU A 278 -58.10 22.14 21.33
C GLU A 278 -58.83 23.45 21.01
N ASP A 279 -58.09 24.51 20.63
CA ASP A 279 -58.67 25.80 20.29
C ASP A 279 -59.58 25.75 19.05
N ARG A 280 -59.22 24.93 18.04
CA ARG A 280 -60.05 24.70 16.86
C ARG A 280 -61.32 23.93 17.23
N ILE A 281 -61.20 22.92 18.10
CA ILE A 281 -62.34 22.13 18.59
C ILE A 281 -63.31 23.02 19.39
N ARG A 282 -62.80 23.83 20.32
CA ARG A 282 -63.61 24.79 21.11
C ARG A 282 -64.34 25.79 20.22
N SER A 283 -63.65 26.30 19.20
CA SER A 283 -64.24 27.25 18.25
C SER A 283 -65.34 26.59 17.44
N ALA A 284 -65.10 25.40 16.92
CA ALA A 284 -66.10 24.64 16.16
C ALA A 284 -67.31 24.22 17.01
N LEU A 285 -67.12 23.83 18.27
CA LEU A 285 -68.22 23.57 19.21
C LEU A 285 -69.07 24.82 19.45
N LYS A 286 -68.44 25.97 19.66
CA LYS A 286 -69.14 27.25 19.85
C LYS A 286 -69.93 27.64 18.60
N GLU A 287 -69.34 27.49 17.43
CA GLU A 287 -69.97 27.85 16.16
C GLU A 287 -71.11 26.90 15.80
N ALA A 288 -70.92 25.58 15.91
CA ALA A 288 -71.98 24.59 15.67
C ALA A 288 -73.20 24.88 16.57
N ARG A 289 -72.97 25.17 17.86
CA ARG A 289 -74.03 25.55 18.81
C ARG A 289 -74.75 26.84 18.40
N ALA A 290 -74.01 27.84 17.91
CA ALA A 290 -74.59 29.12 17.51
C ALA A 290 -75.38 29.04 16.20
N SER A 291 -74.89 28.26 15.23
CA SER A 291 -75.54 28.09 13.92
C SER A 291 -76.65 27.04 13.92
N GLY A 292 -76.66 26.13 14.89
CA GLY A 292 -77.55 24.96 14.90
C GLY A 292 -77.23 23.95 13.82
N THR A 293 -76.06 24.02 13.19
CA THR A 293 -75.63 23.15 12.07
C THR A 293 -74.43 22.31 12.45
N VAL A 294 -74.29 21.14 11.80
CA VAL A 294 -73.15 20.25 12.00
C VAL A 294 -71.92 20.82 11.31
N TYR A 295 -70.83 20.95 12.04
CA TYR A 295 -69.52 21.33 11.50
C TYR A 295 -68.77 20.07 11.09
N ARG A 296 -68.73 19.80 9.78
CA ARG A 296 -68.13 18.58 9.25
C ARG A 296 -66.63 18.73 9.03
N ARG A 297 -65.89 17.62 9.21
CA ARG A 297 -64.46 17.47 8.93
C ARG A 297 -63.57 18.52 9.58
N VAL A 298 -63.88 18.93 10.81
CA VAL A 298 -63.05 19.87 11.56
C VAL A 298 -61.71 19.22 11.85
N VAL A 299 -60.60 19.88 11.51
CA VAL A 299 -59.26 19.35 11.83
C VAL A 299 -59.04 19.45 13.33
N VAL A 300 -59.05 18.31 14.00
CA VAL A 300 -58.97 18.20 15.46
C VAL A 300 -57.58 17.75 15.94
N ALA A 301 -56.77 17.15 15.07
CA ALA A 301 -55.34 16.97 15.32
C ALA A 301 -54.51 17.01 14.01
N GLU A 302 -53.28 17.50 14.08
CA GLU A 302 -52.38 17.67 12.93
C GLU A 302 -50.92 17.33 13.26
N GLY A 303 -50.32 16.41 12.50
CA GLY A 303 -48.92 16.01 12.59
C GLY A 303 -47.99 16.99 11.86
N ARG A 304 -46.67 16.80 12.01
CA ARG A 304 -45.64 17.62 11.37
C ARG A 304 -44.98 16.87 10.21
N ARG A 305 -44.97 17.46 9.01
CA ARG A 305 -44.29 16.89 7.83
C ARG A 305 -42.75 16.95 8.00
N PRO A 306 -41.99 15.95 7.49
CA PRO A 306 -40.54 16.01 7.44
C PRO A 306 -40.04 17.07 6.44
N LYS A 307 -38.89 17.68 6.72
CA LYS A 307 -38.14 18.53 5.79
C LYS A 307 -36.93 17.78 5.26
N ASN A 308 -36.83 17.62 3.94
CA ASN A 308 -35.73 16.89 3.30
C ASN A 308 -34.44 17.73 3.24
N GLU A 309 -33.29 17.07 3.21
CA GLU A 309 -31.98 17.73 3.05
C GLU A 309 -31.84 18.33 1.64
N VAL A 310 -31.36 19.57 1.56
CA VAL A 310 -30.85 20.16 0.31
C VAL A 310 -29.33 20.17 0.45
N PRO A 311 -28.56 19.39 -0.33
CA PRO A 311 -27.12 19.28 -0.13
C PRO A 311 -26.40 20.59 -0.45
N GLU A 312 -25.27 20.83 0.24
CA GLU A 312 -24.31 21.87 -0.13
C GLU A 312 -23.77 21.59 -1.54
N ARG A 313 -23.63 22.63 -2.37
CA ARG A 313 -23.09 22.51 -3.73
C ARG A 313 -22.08 23.60 -4.04
N THR A 314 -21.16 23.32 -4.95
CA THR A 314 -20.21 24.32 -5.47
C THR A 314 -20.70 24.85 -6.80
N GLU A 315 -20.80 26.17 -6.92
CA GLU A 315 -21.01 26.87 -8.19
C GLU A 315 -19.64 27.19 -8.79
N PHE A 316 -19.35 26.67 -9.99
CA PHE A 316 -18.08 26.91 -10.66
C PHE A 316 -18.12 28.20 -11.47
N LEU A 317 -17.06 29.00 -11.37
CA LEU A 317 -16.83 30.22 -12.14
C LEU A 317 -15.92 29.99 -13.36
N PHE A 318 -15.55 28.74 -13.63
CA PHE A 318 -14.83 28.32 -14.82
C PHE A 318 -15.60 27.24 -15.57
N ARG A 319 -15.29 27.10 -16.86
CA ARG A 319 -15.79 26.04 -17.73
C ARG A 319 -14.66 25.10 -18.10
N ILE A 320 -14.96 23.83 -18.32
CA ILE A 320 -14.03 22.87 -18.94
C ILE A 320 -14.65 22.49 -20.27
N ASP A 321 -13.95 22.74 -21.38
CA ASP A 321 -14.47 22.47 -22.74
C ASP A 321 -15.86 23.12 -22.98
N GLY A 322 -16.05 24.35 -22.49
CA GLY A 322 -17.31 25.09 -22.59
C GLY A 322 -18.47 24.56 -21.72
N LYS A 323 -18.27 23.50 -20.92
CA LYS A 323 -19.31 22.87 -20.09
C LYS A 323 -19.14 23.16 -18.61
N ASP A 324 -20.24 23.00 -17.88
CA ASP A 324 -20.24 23.04 -16.40
C ASP A 324 -19.46 21.84 -15.84
N PRO A 325 -18.45 22.04 -14.99
CA PRO A 325 -17.67 20.94 -14.43
C PRO A 325 -18.53 19.91 -13.69
N PHE A 326 -19.67 20.32 -13.09
CA PHE A 326 -20.56 19.41 -12.37
C PHE A 326 -21.27 18.43 -13.30
N LYS A 327 -21.86 18.92 -14.40
CA LYS A 327 -22.52 18.08 -15.41
C LYS A 327 -21.54 17.14 -16.11
N PHE A 328 -20.26 17.52 -16.14
CA PHE A 328 -19.22 16.75 -16.82
C PHE A 328 -18.68 15.63 -15.93
N LEU A 329 -18.51 15.86 -14.63
CA LEU A 329 -18.11 14.84 -13.64
C LEU A 329 -19.14 13.71 -13.51
N GLU A 330 -20.44 13.99 -13.64
CA GLU A 330 -21.51 12.97 -13.65
C GLU A 330 -21.43 12.03 -14.86
N LEU A 331 -20.90 12.50 -15.99
CA LEU A 331 -20.85 11.75 -17.24
C LEU A 331 -19.55 10.93 -17.40
N ASN A 332 -18.47 11.30 -16.71
CA ASN A 332 -17.18 10.64 -16.81
C ASN A 332 -16.33 10.86 -15.54
N PRO A 333 -16.41 9.96 -14.54
CA PRO A 333 -15.68 10.08 -13.27
C PRO A 333 -14.15 10.03 -13.42
N ASP A 334 -13.65 9.37 -14.47
CA ASP A 334 -12.22 9.08 -14.69
C ASP A 334 -11.53 10.06 -15.67
N TRP A 335 -12.21 11.13 -16.11
CA TRP A 335 -11.72 12.07 -17.14
C TRP A 335 -10.53 12.95 -16.72
N ALA A 336 -9.91 12.76 -15.55
CA ALA A 336 -8.75 13.53 -15.10
C ALA A 336 -7.52 13.56 -16.07
N SER A 337 -7.62 13.06 -17.31
CA SER A 337 -6.57 13.02 -18.34
C SER A 337 -7.01 13.38 -19.77
N ALA A 338 -8.10 14.14 -20.02
CA ALA A 338 -8.29 14.68 -21.37
C ALA A 338 -7.32 15.85 -21.59
N ASP A 339 -6.10 15.50 -21.96
CA ASP A 339 -5.02 16.46 -22.15
C ASP A 339 -5.39 17.52 -23.20
N ASP A 340 -6.22 17.19 -24.20
CA ASP A 340 -6.54 18.08 -25.33
C ASP A 340 -7.69 19.09 -25.08
N ALA A 341 -8.30 19.14 -23.88
CA ALA A 341 -9.46 20.01 -23.61
C ALA A 341 -9.11 21.51 -23.58
N ALA A 342 -10.01 22.36 -24.08
CA ALA A 342 -9.86 23.82 -23.99
C ALA A 342 -9.96 24.30 -22.53
N ARG A 343 -8.96 25.05 -22.07
CA ARG A 343 -8.86 25.56 -20.69
C ARG A 343 -8.56 27.06 -20.69
N GLU A 344 -9.19 27.77 -19.77
CA GLU A 344 -8.90 29.19 -19.55
C GLU A 344 -7.76 29.34 -18.54
N LEU A 345 -6.83 30.27 -18.81
CA LEU A 345 -5.77 30.63 -17.87
C LEU A 345 -6.34 31.50 -16.74
N PHE A 346 -6.20 31.05 -15.50
CA PHE A 346 -6.57 31.80 -14.30
C PHE A 346 -5.33 32.42 -13.68
N LEU A 347 -5.37 33.73 -13.45
CA LEU A 347 -4.33 34.40 -12.70
C LEU A 347 -4.51 34.16 -11.20
N LYS A 348 -3.42 34.26 -10.43
CA LYS A 348 -3.45 34.26 -8.97
C LYS A 348 -4.49 35.27 -8.47
N GLU A 349 -5.19 34.90 -7.40
CA GLU A 349 -6.31 35.64 -6.79
C GLU A 349 -7.64 35.62 -7.58
N LYS A 350 -7.70 35.02 -8.78
CA LYS A 350 -8.96 34.89 -9.53
C LYS A 350 -9.90 33.84 -8.88
N PRO A 351 -11.20 34.16 -8.66
CA PRO A 351 -12.17 33.21 -8.09
C PRO A 351 -12.47 32.03 -9.03
N LEU A 352 -12.46 30.82 -8.49
CA LEU A 352 -12.71 29.56 -9.22
C LEU A 352 -14.13 29.03 -9.02
N GLY A 353 -14.73 29.30 -7.86
CA GLY A 353 -16.07 28.81 -7.53
C GLY A 353 -16.49 29.21 -6.14
N ARG A 354 -17.78 29.04 -5.83
CA ARG A 354 -18.37 29.42 -4.55
C ARG A 354 -19.20 28.29 -3.95
N LYS A 355 -19.02 28.03 -2.65
CA LYS A 355 -19.85 27.10 -1.86
C LYS A 355 -21.22 27.74 -1.57
N ILE A 356 -22.28 27.06 -1.99
CA ILE A 356 -23.67 27.38 -1.69
C ILE A 356 -24.12 26.45 -0.55
N PRO A 357 -24.41 26.97 0.65
CA PRO A 357 -24.76 26.15 1.81
C PRO A 357 -26.07 25.38 1.60
N GLY A 358 -26.09 24.14 2.07
CA GLY A 358 -27.27 23.28 2.07
C GLY A 358 -28.26 23.57 3.21
N GLN A 359 -29.41 22.91 3.19
CA GLN A 359 -30.42 22.91 4.26
C GLN A 359 -30.48 21.52 4.91
N ALA A 360 -30.44 21.46 6.25
CA ALA A 360 -30.44 20.21 7.00
C ALA A 360 -31.81 19.51 6.99
N ALA A 361 -31.81 18.18 7.02
CA ALA A 361 -33.02 17.38 7.17
C ALA A 361 -33.60 17.44 8.60
N GLU A 362 -34.92 17.63 8.72
CA GLU A 362 -35.68 17.55 9.98
C GLU A 362 -36.77 16.49 9.86
N ASP A 363 -36.82 15.53 10.77
CA ASP A 363 -37.84 14.47 10.74
C ASP A 363 -39.24 15.01 11.11
N GLY A 364 -40.26 14.41 10.52
CA GLY A 364 -41.67 14.66 10.83
C GLY A 364 -42.16 13.82 12.02
N VAL A 365 -43.39 14.10 12.46
CA VAL A 365 -44.08 13.38 13.54
C VAL A 365 -45.55 13.20 13.17
N SER A 366 -46.07 11.97 13.20
CA SER A 366 -47.48 11.68 12.95
C SER A 366 -48.38 12.07 14.13
N VAL A 367 -49.71 12.09 13.95
CA VAL A 367 -50.69 12.40 15.02
C VAL A 367 -50.68 11.37 16.16
N TYR A 368 -50.09 10.19 15.94
CA TYR A 368 -49.86 9.16 16.96
C TYR A 368 -48.54 9.33 17.74
N GLY A 369 -47.71 10.31 17.36
CA GLY A 369 -46.38 10.51 17.94
C GLY A 369 -45.27 9.65 17.30
N LYS A 370 -45.52 9.00 16.16
CA LYS A 370 -44.51 8.21 15.43
C LYS A 370 -43.59 9.12 14.60
N ARG A 371 -42.28 8.90 14.67
CA ARG A 371 -41.27 9.62 13.87
C ARG A 371 -41.38 9.25 12.39
N ILE A 372 -41.40 10.25 11.52
CA ILE A 372 -41.39 10.12 10.06
C ILE A 372 -40.02 10.58 9.55
N PRO A 373 -39.13 9.68 9.11
CA PRO A 373 -37.75 10.05 8.75
C PRO A 373 -37.70 10.94 7.50
N ALA A 374 -36.85 11.97 7.54
CA ALA A 374 -36.55 12.83 6.40
C ALA A 374 -35.51 12.19 5.45
N ASN A 375 -35.62 12.48 4.15
CA ASN A 375 -34.67 11.99 3.14
C ASN A 375 -33.35 12.77 3.22
N ARG A 376 -32.22 12.05 3.24
CA ARG A 376 -30.85 12.60 3.34
C ARG A 376 -30.09 12.24 2.06
N ALA A 377 -29.57 13.24 1.35
CA ALA A 377 -28.92 13.05 0.05
C ALA A 377 -27.41 12.75 0.20
N GLU A 378 -26.85 11.95 -0.71
CA GLU A 378 -25.40 11.72 -0.78
C GLU A 378 -24.66 12.99 -1.25
N ARG A 379 -23.48 13.24 -0.67
CA ARG A 379 -22.74 14.51 -0.78
C ARG A 379 -21.60 14.41 -1.80
N MET A 380 -21.40 15.45 -2.60
CA MET A 380 -20.11 15.75 -3.27
C MET A 380 -19.62 17.13 -2.82
N VAL A 381 -18.97 17.17 -1.65
CA VAL A 381 -18.34 18.40 -1.14
C VAL A 381 -16.94 18.49 -1.74
N LEU A 382 -16.66 19.56 -2.48
CA LEU A 382 -15.33 19.80 -3.02
C LEU A 382 -14.44 20.48 -1.97
N GLU A 383 -13.18 20.07 -1.96
CA GLU A 383 -12.13 20.64 -1.12
C GLU A 383 -11.09 21.39 -1.96
N PRO A 384 -10.37 22.38 -1.39
CA PRO A 384 -9.24 22.99 -2.07
C PRO A 384 -8.13 21.94 -2.25
N GLY A 385 -7.63 21.85 -3.48
CA GLY A 385 -6.47 21.05 -3.85
C GLY A 385 -5.21 21.90 -3.98
N ASP A 386 -4.26 21.43 -4.77
CA ASP A 386 -2.98 22.09 -5.02
C ASP A 386 -3.21 23.47 -5.68
N ASN A 387 -2.50 24.50 -5.20
CA ASN A 387 -2.58 25.87 -5.72
C ASN A 387 -3.98 26.52 -5.66
N VAL A 388 -4.83 26.10 -4.73
CA VAL A 388 -6.15 26.71 -4.48
C VAL A 388 -6.31 27.01 -2.99
N ILE A 389 -6.75 28.23 -2.67
CA ILE A 389 -7.07 28.66 -1.31
C ILE A 389 -8.55 29.02 -1.17
N ILE A 390 -9.07 28.98 0.06
CA ILE A 390 -10.41 29.49 0.36
C ILE A 390 -10.25 30.95 0.77
N ALA A 391 -11.00 31.86 0.13
CA ALA A 391 -11.03 33.27 0.46
C ALA A 391 -11.48 33.50 1.91
N ARG A 392 -11.27 34.73 2.41
CA ARG A 392 -11.62 35.12 3.80
C ARG A 392 -13.10 34.91 4.15
N ASP A 393 -13.98 34.84 3.16
CA ASP A 393 -15.41 34.57 3.35
C ASP A 393 -15.72 33.10 3.71
N GLY A 394 -14.72 32.22 3.70
CA GLY A 394 -14.83 30.80 4.00
C GLY A 394 -15.59 29.99 2.94
N ARG A 395 -15.95 30.59 1.80
CA ARG A 395 -16.88 30.00 0.83
C ARG A 395 -16.40 30.08 -0.61
N THR A 396 -15.46 30.98 -0.93
CA THR A 396 -14.99 31.15 -2.31
C THR A 396 -13.65 30.46 -2.51
N PHE A 397 -13.54 29.59 -3.50
CA PHE A 397 -12.27 29.02 -3.96
C PHE A 397 -11.56 30.03 -4.84
N VAL A 398 -10.27 30.25 -4.61
CA VAL A 398 -9.45 31.24 -5.30
C VAL A 398 -8.14 30.60 -5.73
N ALA A 399 -7.67 30.93 -6.94
CA ALA A 399 -6.37 30.47 -7.43
C ALA A 399 -5.22 31.07 -6.59
N ASP A 400 -4.34 30.23 -6.08
CA ASP A 400 -3.11 30.66 -5.38
C ASP A 400 -1.89 30.73 -6.32
N ASN A 401 -2.02 30.19 -7.53
CA ASN A 401 -0.99 30.26 -8.56
C ASN A 401 -1.60 30.58 -9.94
N ASN A 402 -0.80 31.10 -10.87
CA ASN A 402 -1.22 31.34 -12.25
C ASN A 402 -1.26 30.01 -13.02
N GLY A 403 -2.43 29.60 -13.50
CA GLY A 403 -2.57 28.28 -14.11
C GLY A 403 -3.97 27.91 -14.56
N TYR A 404 -4.18 26.62 -14.78
CA TYR A 404 -5.41 26.07 -15.35
C TYR A 404 -6.18 25.28 -14.29
N PRO A 405 -7.48 25.57 -14.06
CA PRO A 405 -8.27 24.84 -13.07
C PRO A 405 -8.52 23.41 -13.51
N GLU A 406 -8.44 22.49 -12.55
CA GLU A 406 -8.70 21.06 -12.75
C GLU A 406 -9.41 20.48 -11.52
N ILE A 407 -10.25 19.46 -11.73
CA ILE A 407 -10.91 18.75 -10.64
C ILE A 407 -10.37 17.32 -10.61
N ARG A 408 -9.76 16.93 -9.49
CA ARG A 408 -9.17 15.61 -9.29
C ARG A 408 -9.41 15.13 -7.87
N GLY A 409 -10.03 13.95 -7.73
CA GLY A 409 -10.29 13.32 -6.44
C GLY A 409 -11.20 14.13 -5.51
N GLY A 410 -12.22 14.79 -6.06
CA GLY A 410 -13.12 15.66 -5.28
C GLY A 410 -12.47 16.98 -4.83
N LYS A 411 -11.33 17.36 -5.40
CA LYS A 411 -10.61 18.60 -5.09
C LYS A 411 -10.44 19.48 -6.31
N ILE A 412 -10.49 20.80 -6.12
CA ILE A 412 -10.19 21.79 -7.15
C ILE A 412 -8.71 22.14 -7.05
N HIS A 413 -7.95 21.88 -8.11
CA HIS A 413 -6.53 22.18 -8.22
C HIS A 413 -6.31 23.27 -9.29
N ILE A 414 -5.19 23.98 -9.20
CA ILE A 414 -4.67 24.78 -10.31
C ILE A 414 -3.37 24.12 -10.78
N LEU A 415 -3.35 23.69 -12.04
CA LEU A 415 -2.14 23.26 -12.72
C LEU A 415 -1.35 24.51 -13.14
N PRO A 416 -0.16 24.76 -12.57
CA PRO A 416 0.62 25.95 -12.91
C PRO A 416 0.89 26.05 -14.41
N ALA A 417 0.70 27.23 -15.00
CA ALA A 417 1.05 27.45 -16.40
C ALA A 417 2.57 27.44 -16.59
N ILE A 418 3.32 27.86 -15.55
CA ILE A 418 4.77 27.90 -15.52
C ILE A 418 5.25 27.07 -14.33
N GLU A 419 6.17 26.15 -14.60
CA GLU A 419 6.82 25.36 -13.55
C GLU A 419 8.32 25.65 -13.62
N THR A 420 8.89 26.13 -12.52
CA THR A 420 10.34 26.28 -12.36
C THR A 420 10.87 25.01 -11.70
N ALA A 421 11.94 24.44 -12.26
CA ALA A 421 12.60 23.27 -11.66
C ALA A 421 13.16 23.60 -10.26
N ASP A 422 13.26 22.61 -9.38
CA ASP A 422 13.74 22.79 -7.99
C ASP A 422 15.13 23.43 -7.89
N ASP A 423 15.99 23.19 -8.90
CA ASP A 423 17.33 23.77 -9.00
C ASP A 423 17.35 25.21 -9.55
N GLU A 424 16.18 25.71 -9.95
CA GLU A 424 15.96 26.98 -10.63
C GLU A 424 16.76 27.11 -11.95
N MET A 425 17.21 26.01 -12.56
CA MET A 425 18.02 26.04 -13.78
C MET A 425 17.18 25.99 -15.06
N SER A 426 15.89 25.72 -14.96
CA SER A 426 14.97 25.78 -16.10
C SER A 426 13.56 26.15 -15.66
N ALA A 427 12.83 26.82 -16.55
CA ALA A 427 11.39 27.02 -16.43
C ALA A 427 10.69 26.44 -17.65
N THR A 428 9.62 25.69 -17.40
CA THR A 428 8.75 25.15 -18.44
C THR A 428 7.45 25.94 -18.51
N LEU A 429 6.88 26.01 -19.71
CA LEU A 429 5.58 26.62 -19.97
C LEU A 429 4.63 25.55 -20.51
N THR A 430 3.38 25.62 -20.08
CA THR A 430 2.27 24.83 -20.62
C THR A 430 1.18 25.78 -21.10
N ILE A 431 0.71 25.59 -22.35
CA ILE A 431 -0.34 26.41 -22.95
C ILE A 431 -1.46 25.50 -23.49
N TYR A 432 -2.69 25.72 -23.02
CA TYR A 432 -3.89 25.03 -23.50
C TYR A 432 -4.67 25.86 -24.54
N PRO A 433 -5.49 25.21 -25.38
CA PRO A 433 -6.36 25.91 -26.33
C PRO A 433 -7.32 26.86 -25.59
N PRO A 434 -7.49 28.11 -26.08
CA PRO A 434 -8.40 29.08 -25.48
C PRO A 434 -9.86 28.65 -25.66
N GLN A 435 -10.75 29.10 -24.77
CA GLN A 435 -12.20 28.95 -24.95
C GLN A 435 -12.73 29.95 -25.99
N ALA A 436 -13.86 29.64 -26.62
CA ALA A 436 -14.46 30.44 -27.69
C ALA A 436 -14.66 31.93 -27.32
N ASP A 437 -14.90 32.22 -26.04
CA ASP A 437 -15.14 33.57 -25.52
C ASP A 437 -13.93 34.19 -24.77
N SER A 438 -12.75 33.55 -24.83
CA SER A 438 -11.57 34.00 -24.09
C SER A 438 -10.67 34.96 -24.92
N ALA A 439 -9.87 35.77 -24.22
CA ALA A 439 -8.96 36.73 -24.84
C ALA A 439 -7.90 36.05 -25.73
N GLU A 440 -7.46 36.75 -26.79
CA GLU A 440 -6.44 36.22 -27.70
C GLU A 440 -5.12 35.93 -26.97
N LEU A 441 -4.54 34.76 -27.26
CA LEU A 441 -3.24 34.36 -26.75
C LEU A 441 -2.13 35.12 -27.49
N VAL A 442 -1.54 36.13 -26.82
CA VAL A 442 -0.43 36.96 -27.33
C VAL A 442 0.88 36.58 -26.64
N PRO A 443 2.01 36.44 -27.37
CA PRO A 443 3.32 36.08 -26.78
C PRO A 443 3.73 36.97 -25.59
N GLN A 444 3.42 38.27 -25.67
CA GLN A 444 3.75 39.23 -24.62
C GLN A 444 3.10 38.90 -23.28
N ASN A 445 1.89 38.33 -23.28
CA ASN A 445 1.20 37.96 -22.04
C ASN A 445 1.96 36.86 -21.30
N PHE A 446 2.48 35.86 -22.02
CA PHE A 446 3.26 34.77 -21.44
C PHE A 446 4.67 35.20 -21.03
N LEU A 447 5.30 36.13 -21.76
CA LEU A 447 6.56 36.73 -21.33
C LEU A 447 6.41 37.56 -20.05
N ASN A 448 5.32 38.32 -19.93
CA ASN A 448 4.99 39.04 -18.70
C ASN A 448 4.68 38.07 -17.56
N LEU A 449 3.96 36.97 -17.84
CA LEU A 449 3.66 35.92 -16.86
C LEU A 449 4.94 35.26 -16.33
N LEU A 450 5.89 34.92 -17.22
CA LEU A 450 7.22 34.42 -16.84
C LEU A 450 7.96 35.39 -15.91
N ASN A 451 7.94 36.67 -16.24
CA ASN A 451 8.56 37.69 -15.39
C ASN A 451 7.85 37.85 -14.03
N MET A 452 6.51 37.76 -13.98
CA MET A 452 5.73 37.80 -12.74
C MET A 452 5.99 36.59 -11.83
N GLU A 453 6.20 35.41 -12.42
CA GLU A 453 6.61 34.18 -11.73
C GLU A 453 8.10 34.16 -11.35
N GLY A 454 8.82 35.26 -11.57
CA GLY A 454 10.23 35.41 -11.20
C GLY A 454 11.22 34.82 -12.20
N VAL A 455 10.78 34.35 -13.38
CA VAL A 455 11.65 33.86 -14.46
C VAL A 455 12.18 35.05 -15.27
N VAL A 456 13.35 35.56 -14.88
CA VAL A 456 13.94 36.82 -15.39
C VAL A 456 15.19 36.62 -16.26
N TYR A 457 15.74 35.40 -16.30
CA TYR A 457 16.99 35.10 -17.02
C TYR A 457 16.85 33.89 -17.94
N GLY A 458 17.48 33.98 -19.11
CA GLY A 458 17.57 32.87 -20.06
C GLY A 458 16.26 32.52 -20.79
N VAL A 459 15.28 33.43 -20.77
CA VAL A 459 14.00 33.28 -21.49
C VAL A 459 14.22 33.38 -23.00
N ASP A 460 13.80 32.36 -23.76
CA ASP A 460 13.80 32.37 -25.22
C ASP A 460 12.38 32.62 -25.75
N GLY A 461 12.11 33.88 -26.09
CA GLY A 461 10.80 34.28 -26.63
C GLY A 461 10.43 33.60 -27.95
N ARG A 462 11.39 33.05 -28.70
CA ARG A 462 11.11 32.31 -29.94
C ARG A 462 10.39 30.99 -29.64
N ILE A 463 10.74 30.33 -28.54
CA ILE A 463 10.08 29.08 -28.11
C ILE A 463 8.62 29.36 -27.74
N VAL A 464 8.36 30.46 -27.01
CA VAL A 464 7.00 30.88 -26.67
C VAL A 464 6.16 31.14 -27.93
N MET A 465 6.72 31.81 -28.94
CA MET A 465 6.04 32.01 -30.22
C MET A 465 5.77 30.69 -30.95
N GLN A 466 6.74 29.77 -30.98
CA GLN A 466 6.58 28.45 -31.60
C GLN A 466 5.49 27.63 -30.92
N MET A 467 5.39 27.68 -29.59
CA MET A 467 4.31 27.02 -28.86
C MET A 467 2.95 27.59 -29.23
N LEU A 468 2.82 28.92 -29.30
CA LEU A 468 1.54 29.54 -29.69
C LEU A 468 1.14 29.21 -31.13
N GLU A 469 2.10 29.15 -32.05
CA GLU A 469 1.84 28.75 -33.45
C GLU A 469 1.48 27.27 -33.56
N GLY A 470 2.19 26.40 -32.82
CA GLY A 470 1.88 24.97 -32.72
C GLY A 470 0.48 24.72 -32.17
N LEU A 471 0.08 25.47 -31.14
CA LEU A 471 -1.27 25.45 -30.58
C LEU A 471 -2.33 25.86 -31.61
N ARG A 472 -2.10 26.98 -32.33
CA ARG A 472 -3.00 27.48 -33.40
C ARG A 472 -3.17 26.49 -34.54
N THR A 473 -2.08 25.81 -34.93
CA THR A 473 -2.08 24.87 -36.05
C THR A 473 -2.69 23.52 -35.70
N THR A 474 -2.37 22.99 -34.51
CA THR A 474 -2.76 21.62 -34.13
C THR A 474 -4.06 21.57 -33.33
N GLY A 475 -4.47 22.69 -32.73
CA GLY A 475 -5.56 22.72 -31.76
C GLY A 475 -5.24 21.96 -30.46
N LYS A 476 -4.00 21.54 -30.26
CA LYS A 476 -3.55 20.72 -29.12
C LYS A 476 -2.65 21.49 -28.16
N PRO A 477 -2.77 21.25 -26.85
CA PRO A 477 -1.93 21.89 -25.86
C PRO A 477 -0.44 21.65 -26.11
N GLN A 478 0.36 22.69 -25.84
CA GLN A 478 1.81 22.61 -25.84
C GLN A 478 2.26 22.53 -24.39
N THR A 479 2.63 21.34 -23.93
CA THR A 479 2.89 21.07 -22.51
C THR A 479 4.39 21.04 -22.19
N LYS A 480 4.74 21.44 -20.96
CA LYS A 480 6.06 21.27 -20.32
C LYS A 480 7.27 21.65 -21.21
N THR A 481 7.12 22.66 -22.04
CA THR A 481 8.20 23.08 -22.96
C THR A 481 9.14 24.03 -22.24
N VAL A 482 10.45 23.75 -22.26
CA VAL A 482 11.45 24.61 -21.61
C VAL A 482 11.57 25.93 -22.36
N VAL A 483 11.12 27.02 -21.73
CA VAL A 483 11.13 28.38 -22.29
C VAL A 483 12.21 29.26 -21.69
N ALA A 484 12.80 28.87 -20.55
CA ALA A 484 13.95 29.55 -19.96
C ALA A 484 15.02 28.56 -19.47
N ARG A 485 16.30 28.89 -19.65
CA ARG A 485 17.44 28.10 -19.15
C ARG A 485 18.45 28.98 -18.42
N GLY A 486 18.80 28.56 -17.20
CA GLY A 486 19.89 29.13 -16.44
C GLY A 486 21.25 28.84 -17.09
N LEU A 487 22.26 29.61 -16.70
CA LEU A 487 23.65 29.39 -17.04
C LEU A 487 24.29 28.52 -15.96
N SER A 488 24.61 27.26 -16.24
CA SER A 488 25.22 26.36 -15.24
C SER A 488 26.61 26.86 -14.80
N PRO A 489 26.96 26.74 -13.50
CA PRO A 489 28.30 27.05 -13.03
C PRO A 489 29.32 26.09 -13.64
N GLN A 490 30.54 26.59 -13.91
CA GLN A 490 31.66 25.77 -14.33
C GLN A 490 32.56 25.54 -13.12
N HIS A 491 32.60 24.32 -12.61
CA HIS A 491 33.48 23.97 -11.49
C HIS A 491 34.96 24.07 -11.87
N GLY A 492 35.78 24.41 -10.89
CA GLY A 492 37.23 24.39 -11.00
C GLY A 492 37.78 22.97 -11.13
N ARG A 493 38.92 22.83 -11.81
CA ARG A 493 39.63 21.54 -11.93
C ARG A 493 40.63 21.42 -10.78
N ASN A 494 40.70 20.24 -10.16
CA ASN A 494 41.70 19.96 -9.12
C ASN A 494 43.12 20.04 -9.69
N ALA A 495 44.09 20.31 -8.82
CA ALA A 495 45.49 20.23 -9.20
C ALA A 495 45.86 18.80 -9.62
N THR A 496 46.68 18.68 -10.66
CA THR A 496 47.18 17.39 -11.16
C THR A 496 48.69 17.45 -11.36
N VAL A 497 49.30 16.29 -11.59
CA VAL A 497 50.73 16.18 -11.89
C VAL A 497 50.92 15.61 -13.28
N ASN A 498 51.78 16.24 -14.07
CA ASN A 498 52.21 15.74 -15.37
C ASN A 498 53.64 15.21 -15.24
N PHE A 499 53.81 13.90 -15.29
CA PHE A 499 55.14 13.27 -15.31
C PHE A 499 55.77 13.41 -16.70
N HIS A 500 57.03 13.83 -16.72
CA HIS A 500 57.91 13.88 -17.90
C HIS A 500 58.85 12.66 -17.96
N VAL A 501 58.60 11.69 -17.07
CA VAL A 501 59.30 10.41 -16.98
C VAL A 501 58.30 9.29 -17.18
N ARG A 502 58.74 8.17 -17.74
CA ARG A 502 57.88 7.01 -17.95
C ARG A 502 57.62 6.33 -16.60
N MET A 503 56.37 6.38 -16.13
CA MET A 503 55.93 5.75 -14.87
C MET A 503 55.20 4.43 -15.09
N GLN A 504 54.95 4.04 -16.34
CA GLN A 504 54.12 2.87 -16.66
C GLN A 504 54.91 1.56 -16.54
N GLU A 505 54.35 0.63 -15.76
CA GLU A 505 54.78 -0.76 -15.75
C GLU A 505 54.41 -1.44 -17.08
N SER A 506 55.38 -2.11 -17.70
CA SER A 506 55.13 -2.97 -18.86
C SER A 506 55.05 -4.43 -18.41
N VAL A 507 54.07 -5.18 -18.93
CA VAL A 507 53.98 -6.64 -18.72
C VAL A 507 55.08 -7.42 -19.47
N GLY A 508 55.81 -6.76 -20.38
CA GLY A 508 56.90 -7.35 -21.15
C GLY A 508 57.08 -6.66 -22.50
N LEU A 509 58.15 -7.01 -23.23
CA LEU A 509 58.37 -6.53 -24.59
C LEU A 509 57.67 -7.47 -25.60
N VAL A 510 56.69 -6.94 -26.35
CA VAL A 510 56.09 -7.68 -27.46
C VAL A 510 57.08 -7.71 -28.62
N ARG A 511 57.47 -8.92 -29.05
CA ARG A 511 58.37 -9.14 -30.18
C ARG A 511 57.62 -9.03 -31.52
N PRO A 512 58.32 -8.85 -32.64
CA PRO A 512 57.70 -8.77 -33.98
C PRO A 512 56.87 -10.01 -34.37
N ASP A 513 57.14 -11.16 -33.76
CA ASP A 513 56.40 -12.42 -33.96
C ASP A 513 55.14 -12.55 -33.07
N GLY A 514 54.83 -11.54 -32.26
CA GLY A 514 53.70 -11.53 -31.34
C GLY A 514 53.97 -12.20 -29.98
N SER A 515 55.12 -12.82 -29.76
CA SER A 515 55.51 -13.36 -28.45
C SER A 515 55.88 -12.25 -27.47
N ILE A 516 55.62 -12.45 -26.17
CA ILE A 516 55.96 -11.46 -25.13
C ILE A 516 57.18 -11.93 -24.35
N ASP A 517 58.20 -11.08 -24.26
CA ASP A 517 59.33 -11.28 -23.36
C ASP A 517 59.02 -10.71 -21.97
N TYR A 518 58.53 -11.58 -21.08
CA TYR A 518 58.22 -11.23 -19.68
C TYR A 518 59.45 -10.85 -18.84
N ARG A 519 60.67 -10.94 -19.39
CA ARG A 519 61.87 -10.42 -18.71
C ARG A 519 62.03 -8.93 -18.93
N GLU A 520 61.58 -8.39 -20.05
CA GLU A 520 61.72 -6.96 -20.39
C GLU A 520 60.52 -6.16 -19.86
N ARG A 521 60.40 -6.11 -18.53
CA ARG A 521 59.44 -5.29 -17.80
C ARG A 521 60.16 -3.98 -17.50
N GLU A 522 59.90 -2.93 -18.28
CA GLU A 522 60.47 -1.58 -18.03
C GLU A 522 59.82 -0.94 -16.80
N THR A 523 59.98 -1.54 -15.63
CA THR A 523 59.21 -1.22 -14.41
C THR A 523 59.82 -0.09 -13.60
N ILE A 524 61.12 0.22 -13.78
CA ILE A 524 61.86 1.11 -12.89
C ILE A 524 61.97 2.52 -13.48
N PRO A 525 61.36 3.54 -12.84
CA PRO A 525 61.38 4.91 -13.35
C PRO A 525 62.74 5.58 -13.11
N ASN A 526 63.65 5.39 -14.06
CA ASN A 526 65.00 5.96 -14.01
C ASN A 526 65.01 7.44 -14.38
N VAL A 527 65.81 8.22 -13.66
CA VAL A 527 66.04 9.64 -13.92
C VAL A 527 67.52 9.98 -13.91
N GLN A 528 67.92 10.95 -14.73
CA GLN A 528 69.27 11.50 -14.77
C GLN A 528 69.36 12.82 -14.00
N ARG A 529 70.54 13.13 -13.45
CA ARG A 529 70.82 14.42 -12.82
C ARG A 529 70.44 15.59 -13.74
N GLY A 530 69.59 16.48 -13.25
CA GLY A 530 69.08 17.65 -13.96
C GLY A 530 67.84 17.41 -14.82
N GLN A 531 67.36 16.16 -14.93
CA GLN A 531 66.16 15.83 -15.70
C GLN A 531 64.90 16.41 -15.05
N LEU A 532 63.99 16.94 -15.88
CA LEU A 532 62.64 17.33 -15.45
C LEU A 532 61.83 16.06 -15.17
N ILE A 533 61.36 15.92 -13.92
CA ILE A 533 60.61 14.75 -13.46
C ILE A 533 59.12 14.94 -13.71
N LEU A 534 58.56 16.03 -13.17
CA LEU A 534 57.14 16.33 -13.29
C LEU A 534 56.88 17.84 -13.27
N THR A 535 55.68 18.22 -13.72
CA THR A 535 55.14 19.57 -13.59
C THR A 535 53.78 19.53 -12.89
N LYS A 536 53.60 20.31 -11.83
CA LYS A 536 52.31 20.53 -11.17
C LYS A 536 51.44 21.41 -12.08
N VAL A 537 50.24 20.94 -12.36
CA VAL A 537 49.16 21.75 -12.95
C VAL A 537 48.32 22.24 -11.76
N PRO A 538 48.28 23.56 -11.49
CA PRO A 538 47.57 24.10 -10.34
C PRO A 538 46.06 23.94 -10.52
N ALA A 539 45.33 23.95 -9.40
CA ALA A 539 43.88 23.96 -9.44
C ALA A 539 43.37 25.25 -10.11
N THR A 540 42.21 25.18 -10.78
CA THR A 540 41.56 26.36 -11.35
C THR A 540 40.41 26.82 -10.49
N GLU A 541 40.18 28.13 -10.44
CA GLU A 541 38.92 28.68 -9.99
C GLU A 541 37.79 28.23 -10.92
N GLY A 542 36.59 28.10 -10.37
CA GLY A 542 35.40 27.90 -11.17
C GLY A 542 34.80 29.23 -11.62
N LYS A 543 33.84 29.18 -12.54
CA LYS A 543 33.05 30.35 -12.98
C LYS A 543 31.61 30.20 -12.53
N GLY A 544 31.08 31.21 -11.86
CA GLY A 544 29.70 31.21 -11.37
C GLY A 544 28.66 31.08 -12.47
N GLY A 545 27.58 30.40 -12.15
CA GLY A 545 26.38 30.27 -12.96
C GLY A 545 25.31 31.29 -12.56
N LYS A 546 24.16 31.23 -13.25
CA LYS A 546 22.99 32.05 -12.99
C LYS A 546 21.71 31.26 -13.23
N THR A 547 20.82 31.18 -12.26
CA THR A 547 19.51 30.51 -12.38
C THR A 547 18.57 31.30 -13.30
N VAL A 548 17.43 30.71 -13.69
CA VAL A 548 16.38 31.44 -14.43
C VAL A 548 15.72 32.54 -13.59
N THR A 549 15.78 32.43 -12.26
CA THR A 549 15.32 33.44 -11.30
C THR A 549 16.31 34.59 -11.11
N GLY A 550 17.51 34.49 -11.71
CA GLY A 550 18.55 35.51 -11.64
C GLY A 550 19.50 35.38 -10.44
N ARG A 551 19.32 34.38 -9.56
CA ARG A 551 20.25 34.05 -8.47
C ARG A 551 21.59 33.56 -9.05
N THR A 552 22.70 34.01 -8.46
CA THR A 552 24.03 33.51 -8.79
C THR A 552 24.24 32.13 -8.18
N VAL A 553 24.80 31.20 -8.95
CA VAL A 553 25.18 29.86 -8.48
C VAL A 553 26.69 29.82 -8.36
N ASP A 554 27.20 29.70 -7.14
CA ASP A 554 28.63 29.67 -6.90
C ASP A 554 29.26 28.40 -7.48
N PRO A 555 30.43 28.50 -8.12
CA PRO A 555 31.14 27.32 -8.56
C PRO A 555 31.90 26.70 -7.39
N VAL A 556 32.22 25.42 -7.52
CA VAL A 556 33.12 24.74 -6.59
C VAL A 556 34.55 24.95 -7.08
N PRO A 557 35.47 25.53 -6.30
CA PRO A 557 36.87 25.67 -6.69
C PRO A 557 37.57 24.31 -6.70
N GLY A 558 38.55 24.14 -7.59
CA GLY A 558 39.37 22.94 -7.62
C GLY A 558 40.21 22.81 -6.34
N LYS A 559 40.40 21.58 -5.86
CA LYS A 559 41.29 21.31 -4.72
C LYS A 559 42.75 21.39 -5.18
N ASP A 560 43.52 22.30 -4.57
CA ASP A 560 44.96 22.37 -4.78
C ASP A 560 45.72 21.51 -3.76
N ARG A 561 46.91 21.06 -4.15
CA ARG A 561 47.80 20.24 -3.34
C ARG A 561 49.25 20.51 -3.66
N ASP A 562 50.06 20.68 -2.63
CA ASP A 562 51.50 20.90 -2.80
C ASP A 562 52.27 19.58 -2.88
N ILE A 563 53.24 19.55 -3.79
CA ILE A 563 54.16 18.44 -3.93
C ILE A 563 55.35 18.68 -3.00
N LYS A 564 55.58 17.73 -2.10
CA LYS A 564 56.71 17.71 -1.17
C LYS A 564 57.95 17.20 -1.91
N ALA A 565 58.84 18.11 -2.29
CA ALA A 565 60.18 17.75 -2.75
C ALA A 565 60.99 17.25 -1.54
N LEU A 566 61.29 15.96 -1.52
CA LEU A 566 62.11 15.31 -0.49
C LEU A 566 63.57 15.22 -0.96
N GLN A 567 64.24 14.10 -0.72
CA GLN A 567 65.66 13.91 -1.00
C GLN A 567 65.93 13.92 -2.51
N ASN A 568 67.00 14.63 -2.90
CA ASN A 568 67.55 14.69 -4.25
C ASN A 568 66.57 15.21 -5.32
N VAL A 569 65.61 16.04 -4.92
CA VAL A 569 64.65 16.69 -5.81
C VAL A 569 64.67 18.19 -5.57
N ARG A 570 64.81 18.96 -6.65
CA ARG A 570 64.76 20.42 -6.62
C ARG A 570 63.48 20.92 -7.26
N ALA A 571 62.69 21.69 -6.51
CA ALA A 571 61.54 22.42 -7.03
C ALA A 571 61.97 23.79 -7.60
N HIS A 572 61.40 24.18 -8.74
CA HIS A 572 61.52 25.52 -9.32
C HIS A 572 60.16 25.96 -9.87
N GLY A 573 59.41 26.69 -9.05
CA GLY A 573 58.00 26.97 -9.30
C GLY A 573 57.18 25.68 -9.29
N LEU A 574 56.48 25.41 -10.39
CA LEU A 574 55.66 24.19 -10.57
C LEU A 574 56.42 23.01 -11.19
N ARG A 575 57.74 23.14 -11.42
CA ARG A 575 58.57 22.11 -12.07
C ARG A 575 59.52 21.47 -11.07
N TYR A 576 59.69 20.16 -11.15
CA TYR A 576 60.50 19.37 -10.23
C TYR A 576 61.59 18.63 -10.99
N TYR A 577 62.85 18.79 -10.55
CA TYR A 577 64.04 18.28 -11.23
C TYR A 577 64.80 17.31 -10.33
N ALA A 578 65.41 16.28 -10.92
CA ALA A 578 66.30 15.37 -10.21
C ALA A 578 67.65 16.05 -9.92
N GLU A 579 68.15 15.98 -8.68
CA GLU A 579 69.47 16.50 -8.31
C GLU A 579 70.60 15.49 -8.53
N ILE A 580 70.26 14.20 -8.59
CA ILE A 580 71.16 13.07 -8.87
C ILE A 580 70.54 12.13 -9.91
N SER A 581 71.36 11.25 -10.49
CA SER A 581 70.84 10.13 -11.29
C SER A 581 70.45 8.97 -10.38
N GLY A 582 69.26 8.40 -10.58
CA GLY A 582 68.75 7.31 -9.76
C GLY A 582 67.33 6.89 -10.08
N VAL A 583 66.66 6.28 -9.10
CA VAL A 583 65.29 5.77 -9.24
C VAL A 583 64.31 6.74 -8.58
N LEU A 584 63.24 7.07 -9.31
CA LEU A 584 62.20 7.94 -8.80
C LEU A 584 61.28 7.22 -7.81
N GLN A 585 60.99 7.87 -6.69
CA GLN A 585 59.97 7.46 -5.74
C GLN A 585 58.84 8.50 -5.73
N TRP A 586 57.62 8.05 -6.01
CA TRP A 586 56.41 8.88 -5.99
C TRP A 586 55.40 8.35 -4.97
N GLY A 587 55.09 9.17 -3.97
CA GLY A 587 54.02 8.90 -3.02
C GLY A 587 52.72 9.57 -3.47
N GLU A 588 51.82 8.81 -4.08
CA GLU A 588 50.54 9.32 -4.60
C GLU A 588 49.63 9.83 -3.47
N ASP A 589 49.64 9.17 -2.31
CA ASP A 589 48.80 9.53 -1.18
C ASP A 589 49.22 10.83 -0.49
N ASN A 590 50.53 11.15 -0.47
CA ASN A 590 51.10 12.28 0.25
C ASN A 590 51.70 13.37 -0.68
N TRP A 591 51.65 13.17 -2.01
CA TRP A 591 52.31 13.98 -3.04
C TRP A 591 53.78 14.23 -2.72
N SER A 592 54.52 13.20 -2.30
CA SER A 592 55.96 13.29 -2.06
C SER A 592 56.77 12.76 -3.23
N LEU A 593 57.83 13.49 -3.58
CA LEU A 593 58.75 13.15 -4.66
C LEU A 593 60.18 13.07 -4.13
N SER A 594 60.86 11.94 -4.34
CA SER A 594 62.29 11.76 -4.04
C SER A 594 63.00 10.95 -5.13
N VAL A 595 64.31 11.09 -5.22
CA VAL A 595 65.16 10.24 -6.08
C VAL A 595 66.16 9.49 -5.21
N GLU A 596 66.18 8.16 -5.33
CA GLU A 596 67.06 7.29 -4.56
C GLU A 596 68.35 6.95 -5.32
N GLU A 597 69.47 6.95 -4.61
CA GLU A 597 70.79 6.57 -5.12
C GLU A 597 71.11 5.06 -4.97
N LEU A 598 70.23 4.33 -4.27
CA LEU A 598 70.32 2.90 -4.08
C LEU A 598 68.93 2.29 -4.30
N HIS A 599 68.79 1.48 -5.34
CA HIS A 599 67.57 0.74 -5.60
C HIS A 599 67.59 -0.59 -4.82
N HIS A 600 66.64 -0.77 -3.91
CA HIS A 600 66.52 -1.99 -3.11
C HIS A 600 65.45 -2.92 -3.68
N ILE A 601 65.87 -4.10 -4.11
CA ILE A 601 64.99 -5.19 -4.52
C ILE A 601 64.95 -6.18 -3.37
N ALA A 602 63.85 -6.20 -2.61
CA ALA A 602 63.75 -7.00 -1.39
C ALA A 602 63.84 -8.52 -1.64
N GLY A 603 63.39 -8.98 -2.81
CA GLY A 603 63.34 -10.40 -3.18
C GLY A 603 64.30 -10.77 -4.31
N ASP A 604 63.87 -11.74 -5.12
CA ASP A 604 64.63 -12.29 -6.24
C ASP A 604 64.46 -11.45 -7.51
N VAL A 605 65.46 -11.48 -8.39
CA VAL A 605 65.33 -11.03 -9.78
C VAL A 605 64.84 -12.21 -10.61
N ASP A 606 63.53 -12.23 -10.87
CA ASP A 606 62.78 -13.29 -11.54
C ASP A 606 61.73 -12.70 -12.50
N TYR A 607 60.74 -13.49 -12.94
CA TYR A 607 59.69 -12.99 -13.83
C TYR A 607 58.79 -11.92 -13.19
N ASN A 608 58.73 -11.83 -11.87
CA ASN A 608 57.99 -10.77 -11.17
C ASN A 608 58.75 -9.45 -11.25
N THR A 609 60.06 -9.49 -11.05
CA THR A 609 60.92 -8.30 -11.07
C THR A 609 61.30 -7.87 -12.50
N GLY A 610 61.57 -8.82 -13.40
CA GLY A 610 62.12 -8.57 -14.73
C GLY A 610 63.63 -8.31 -14.72
N ASN A 611 64.18 -7.97 -15.89
CA ASN A 611 65.54 -7.48 -16.04
C ASN A 611 65.65 -6.10 -15.39
N VAL A 612 66.71 -5.90 -14.62
CA VAL A 612 66.92 -4.67 -13.86
C VAL A 612 67.91 -3.80 -14.63
N THR A 613 67.50 -2.61 -15.04
CA THR A 613 68.41 -1.59 -15.59
C THR A 613 68.25 -0.31 -14.80
N VAL A 614 69.31 0.13 -14.12
CA VAL A 614 69.27 1.35 -13.30
C VAL A 614 70.48 2.26 -13.46
N GLU A 615 70.24 3.55 -13.23
CA GLU A 615 71.28 4.60 -13.21
C GLU A 615 72.01 4.72 -11.86
N CYS A 616 71.62 3.94 -10.85
CA CYS A 616 72.19 3.99 -9.50
C CYS A 616 72.72 2.63 -9.02
N ALA A 617 73.06 2.51 -7.73
CA ALA A 617 73.50 1.23 -7.16
C ALA A 617 72.28 0.32 -6.92
N VAL A 618 72.46 -1.00 -6.94
CA VAL A 618 71.38 -1.95 -6.67
C VAL A 618 71.77 -2.86 -5.51
N LEU A 619 70.86 -3.02 -4.56
CA LEU A 619 70.93 -4.05 -3.53
C LEU A 619 69.80 -5.07 -3.79
N ILE A 620 70.19 -6.31 -4.07
CA ILE A 620 69.27 -7.44 -4.26
C ILE A 620 69.29 -8.28 -2.98
N GLY A 621 68.17 -8.29 -2.28
CA GLY A 621 67.97 -9.06 -1.05
C GLY A 621 67.93 -10.57 -1.26
N GLY A 622 67.47 -11.01 -2.44
CA GLY A 622 67.40 -12.41 -2.85
C GLY A 622 68.46 -12.83 -3.88
N SER A 623 68.08 -13.77 -4.74
CA SER A 623 68.89 -14.36 -5.80
C SER A 623 68.54 -13.81 -7.19
N ILE A 624 69.46 -13.89 -8.14
CA ILE A 624 69.19 -13.64 -9.56
C ILE A 624 68.93 -14.99 -10.25
N LYS A 625 67.72 -15.16 -10.79
CA LYS A 625 67.30 -16.42 -11.43
C LYS A 625 67.91 -16.60 -12.83
N PRO A 626 67.90 -17.83 -13.37
CA PRO A 626 68.41 -18.13 -14.71
C PRO A 626 67.84 -17.27 -15.83
N GLY A 627 68.74 -16.72 -16.64
CA GLY A 627 68.44 -15.93 -17.83
C GLY A 627 68.10 -14.46 -17.59
N PHE A 628 68.15 -13.98 -16.33
CA PHE A 628 67.91 -12.59 -16.00
C PHE A 628 69.19 -11.75 -16.10
N LYS A 629 69.00 -10.44 -16.30
CA LYS A 629 70.08 -9.46 -16.46
C LYS A 629 69.90 -8.31 -15.47
N VAL A 630 71.01 -7.94 -14.82
CA VAL A 630 71.09 -6.77 -13.94
C VAL A 630 72.16 -5.83 -14.49
N LYS A 631 71.76 -4.63 -14.86
CA LYS A 631 72.62 -3.56 -15.37
C LYS A 631 72.52 -2.36 -14.45
N ALA A 632 73.62 -2.00 -13.79
CA ALA A 632 73.69 -0.84 -12.92
C ALA A 632 74.85 0.07 -13.35
N LYS A 633 74.62 1.38 -13.41
CA LYS A 633 75.72 2.32 -13.67
C LYS A 633 76.69 2.44 -12.50
N LYS A 634 76.27 2.07 -11.29
CA LYS A 634 77.11 2.02 -10.07
C LYS A 634 77.30 0.56 -9.64
N SER A 635 77.38 0.32 -8.34
CA SER A 635 77.66 -0.98 -7.75
C SER A 635 76.42 -1.88 -7.69
N VAL A 636 76.65 -3.20 -7.69
CA VAL A 636 75.62 -4.23 -7.51
C VAL A 636 75.99 -5.13 -6.33
N GLU A 637 75.10 -5.23 -5.35
CA GLU A 637 75.23 -6.17 -4.25
C GLU A 637 74.10 -7.20 -4.33
N VAL A 638 74.47 -8.49 -4.28
CA VAL A 638 73.52 -9.61 -4.24
C VAL A 638 73.73 -10.39 -2.95
N ARG A 639 72.70 -10.43 -2.11
CA ARG A 639 72.74 -11.19 -0.85
C ARG A 639 72.57 -12.68 -1.07
N GLY A 640 71.77 -13.08 -2.06
CA GLY A 640 71.54 -14.48 -2.43
C GLY A 640 72.55 -15.04 -3.44
N THR A 641 72.07 -15.98 -4.25
CA THR A 641 72.83 -16.68 -5.30
C THR A 641 72.61 -16.06 -6.68
N MET A 642 73.51 -16.35 -7.62
CA MET A 642 73.38 -15.99 -9.02
C MET A 642 73.46 -17.24 -9.89
N ASP A 643 72.34 -17.61 -10.50
CA ASP A 643 72.20 -18.83 -11.30
C ASP A 643 72.01 -18.47 -12.78
N ASP A 644 72.87 -19.00 -13.67
CA ASP A 644 72.88 -18.75 -15.12
C ASP A 644 72.41 -17.32 -15.57
N ALA A 645 72.98 -16.26 -14.97
CA ALA A 645 72.52 -14.88 -15.13
C ALA A 645 73.64 -13.92 -15.57
N TYR A 646 73.28 -12.65 -15.78
CA TYR A 646 74.23 -11.62 -16.23
C TYR A 646 74.21 -10.38 -15.34
N ILE A 647 75.39 -9.93 -14.91
CA ILE A 647 75.57 -8.66 -14.21
C ILE A 647 76.53 -7.77 -15.00
N GLU A 648 76.12 -6.53 -15.23
CA GLU A 648 76.97 -5.46 -15.77
C GLU A 648 76.91 -4.26 -14.80
N ALA A 649 78.03 -3.93 -14.17
CA ALA A 649 78.12 -2.87 -13.17
C ALA A 649 79.22 -1.85 -13.53
N GLY A 650 78.89 -0.56 -13.48
CA GLY A 650 79.90 0.51 -13.60
C GLY A 650 80.73 0.71 -12.34
N GLY A 651 80.24 0.23 -11.18
CA GLY A 651 80.96 0.18 -9.91
C GLY A 651 81.22 -1.27 -9.47
N ASP A 652 81.44 -1.47 -8.18
CA ASP A 652 81.82 -2.76 -7.60
C ASP A 652 80.68 -3.79 -7.65
N VAL A 653 81.03 -5.08 -7.72
CA VAL A 653 80.07 -6.19 -7.62
C VAL A 653 80.40 -7.06 -6.43
N VAL A 654 79.41 -7.31 -5.58
CA VAL A 654 79.55 -8.19 -4.40
C VAL A 654 78.47 -9.26 -4.44
N ILE A 655 78.88 -10.53 -4.48
CA ILE A 655 77.98 -11.68 -4.41
C ILE A 655 78.27 -12.44 -3.10
N ASN A 656 77.38 -12.28 -2.12
CA ASN A 656 77.56 -12.83 -0.77
C ASN A 656 77.24 -14.34 -0.70
N GLY A 657 76.27 -14.81 -1.48
CA GLY A 657 75.94 -16.23 -1.57
C GLY A 657 76.94 -16.99 -2.44
N GLY A 658 76.58 -17.23 -3.70
CA GLY A 658 77.45 -17.94 -4.64
C GLY A 658 76.98 -17.81 -6.09
N ILE A 659 77.88 -18.10 -7.02
CA ILE A 659 77.63 -18.05 -8.47
C ILE A 659 77.65 -19.49 -8.98
N PHE A 660 76.54 -19.92 -9.57
CA PHE A 660 76.42 -21.26 -10.12
C PHE A 660 75.93 -21.18 -11.57
N HIS A 661 76.82 -21.49 -12.51
CA HIS A 661 76.45 -21.55 -13.93
C HIS A 661 76.47 -23.00 -14.41
N LYS A 662 75.44 -23.40 -15.15
CA LYS A 662 75.44 -24.67 -15.89
C LYS A 662 75.89 -24.46 -17.32
N THR A 663 75.46 -23.36 -17.94
CA THR A 663 75.68 -23.14 -19.37
C THR A 663 76.08 -21.72 -19.71
N LYS A 664 75.47 -20.71 -19.09
CA LYS A 664 75.55 -19.32 -19.55
C LYS A 664 75.46 -18.36 -18.38
N GLY A 665 76.38 -17.42 -18.33
CA GLY A 665 76.32 -16.32 -17.38
C GLY A 665 77.65 -15.60 -17.31
N SER A 666 77.61 -14.34 -16.87
CA SER A 666 78.82 -13.54 -16.73
C SER A 666 78.62 -12.37 -15.78
N ILE A 667 79.68 -12.03 -15.08
CA ILE A 667 79.79 -10.80 -14.30
C ILE A 667 80.84 -9.92 -14.96
N ILE A 668 80.45 -8.69 -15.30
CA ILE A 668 81.34 -7.66 -15.85
C ILE A 668 81.23 -6.43 -14.95
N THR A 669 82.35 -6.00 -14.39
CA THR A 669 82.42 -4.79 -13.55
C THR A 669 83.60 -3.90 -13.95
N ASP A 670 83.32 -2.60 -13.99
CA ASP A 670 84.35 -1.56 -14.15
C ASP A 670 85.10 -1.26 -12.84
N GLY A 671 84.59 -1.77 -11.71
CA GLY A 671 85.23 -1.72 -10.41
C GLY A 671 85.77 -3.08 -9.98
N ASN A 672 85.66 -3.34 -8.67
CA ASN A 672 86.09 -4.54 -7.99
C ASN A 672 85.02 -5.64 -8.00
N ALA A 673 85.42 -6.90 -7.99
CA ALA A 673 84.49 -8.02 -7.83
C ALA A 673 84.81 -8.82 -6.56
N THR A 674 83.83 -9.04 -5.69
CA THR A 674 83.96 -9.92 -4.52
C THR A 674 83.02 -11.10 -4.68
N ILE A 675 83.60 -12.30 -4.73
CA ILE A 675 82.87 -13.56 -4.88
C ILE A 675 83.17 -14.48 -3.70
N HIS A 676 82.12 -14.95 -3.05
CA HIS A 676 82.25 -15.91 -1.96
C HIS A 676 82.49 -17.32 -2.50
N PHE A 677 81.55 -17.82 -3.29
CA PHE A 677 81.62 -19.10 -3.98
C PHE A 677 81.34 -18.91 -5.47
N ALA A 678 82.06 -19.62 -6.33
CA ALA A 678 81.78 -19.62 -7.76
C ALA A 678 82.05 -20.99 -8.40
N THR A 679 81.13 -21.46 -9.23
CA THR A 679 81.25 -22.72 -9.99
C THR A 679 80.87 -22.47 -11.44
N ASN A 680 81.78 -22.83 -12.37
CA ASN A 680 81.63 -22.60 -13.82
C ASN A 680 81.38 -21.14 -14.19
N ALA A 681 81.82 -20.19 -13.36
CA ALA A 681 81.50 -18.78 -13.53
C ALA A 681 82.51 -18.07 -14.44
N ASN A 682 82.03 -17.05 -15.16
CA ASN A 682 82.86 -16.11 -15.91
C ASN A 682 82.79 -14.74 -15.24
N VAL A 683 83.90 -14.29 -14.67
CA VAL A 683 83.96 -13.02 -13.93
C VAL A 683 85.07 -12.15 -14.50
N THR A 684 84.72 -10.94 -14.94
CA THR A 684 85.66 -9.95 -15.46
C THR A 684 85.55 -8.65 -14.65
N ALA A 685 86.64 -8.27 -13.99
CA ALA A 685 86.77 -7.03 -13.25
C ALA A 685 87.88 -6.15 -13.83
N LYS A 686 87.63 -4.85 -14.01
CA LYS A 686 88.70 -3.87 -14.31
C LYS A 686 89.51 -3.51 -13.05
N GLY A 687 88.93 -3.70 -11.86
CA GLY A 687 89.62 -3.61 -10.58
C GLY A 687 90.24 -4.93 -10.15
N ASP A 688 90.33 -5.11 -8.84
CA ASP A 688 90.78 -6.33 -8.18
C ASP A 688 89.60 -7.32 -8.05
N LEU A 689 89.92 -8.61 -7.91
CA LEU A 689 88.92 -9.68 -7.76
C LEU A 689 89.21 -10.52 -6.52
N TRP A 690 88.29 -10.52 -5.57
CA TRP A 690 88.38 -11.26 -4.31
C TRP A 690 87.65 -12.58 -4.39
N VAL A 691 88.37 -13.67 -4.12
CA VAL A 691 87.81 -15.01 -3.93
C VAL A 691 87.85 -15.34 -2.44
N VAL A 692 86.71 -15.21 -1.76
CA VAL A 692 86.66 -15.32 -0.29
C VAL A 692 86.75 -16.77 0.18
N GLN A 693 86.06 -17.70 -0.49
CA GLN A 693 86.08 -19.12 -0.12
C GLN A 693 86.64 -19.98 -1.24
N GLU A 694 85.93 -20.10 -2.37
CA GLU A 694 86.30 -21.05 -3.41
C GLU A 694 85.76 -20.69 -4.80
N ALA A 695 86.59 -20.87 -5.82
CA ALA A 695 86.21 -20.78 -7.22
C ALA A 695 86.59 -22.07 -7.96
N VAL A 696 85.58 -22.79 -8.47
CA VAL A 696 85.74 -24.10 -9.14
C VAL A 696 85.42 -23.97 -10.62
N ASN A 697 86.34 -24.41 -11.48
CA ASN A 697 86.19 -24.42 -12.94
C ASN A 697 85.75 -23.05 -13.50
N CYS A 698 86.34 -21.96 -12.99
CA CYS A 698 85.93 -20.61 -13.35
C CYS A 698 86.88 -19.97 -14.37
N GLN A 699 86.36 -19.01 -15.14
CA GLN A 699 87.17 -18.07 -15.91
C GLN A 699 87.18 -16.73 -15.17
N LEU A 700 88.26 -16.47 -14.44
CA LEU A 700 88.43 -15.26 -13.64
C LEU A 700 89.40 -14.32 -14.36
N LYS A 701 88.98 -13.08 -14.62
CA LYS A 701 89.80 -12.06 -15.26
C LYS A 701 89.79 -10.78 -14.44
N ALA A 702 90.96 -10.29 -14.04
CA ALA A 702 91.12 -9.02 -13.35
C ALA A 702 92.22 -8.18 -14.04
N GLU A 703 91.96 -6.91 -14.35
CA GLU A 703 93.05 -5.98 -14.69
C GLU A 703 93.85 -5.57 -13.44
N GLY A 704 93.29 -5.78 -12.25
CA GLY A 704 93.96 -5.68 -10.98
C GLY A 704 94.64 -6.98 -10.55
N GLN A 705 94.62 -7.22 -9.24
CA GLN A 705 95.12 -8.41 -8.57
C GLN A 705 93.95 -9.36 -8.22
N ILE A 706 94.20 -10.66 -8.28
CA ILE A 706 93.26 -11.67 -7.76
C ILE A 706 93.69 -12.06 -6.34
N ILE A 707 92.77 -11.97 -5.39
CA ILE A 707 93.08 -12.05 -3.95
C ILE A 707 92.15 -13.05 -3.26
N GLY A 708 92.72 -14.11 -2.71
CA GLY A 708 92.08 -15.10 -1.85
C GLY A 708 92.94 -15.41 -0.63
N ALA A 709 93.45 -14.38 0.03
CA ALA A 709 94.35 -14.53 1.18
C ALA A 709 93.64 -14.74 2.52
N LYS A 710 92.33 -14.49 2.59
CA LYS A 710 91.49 -14.63 3.79
C LYS A 710 90.47 -15.75 3.57
N GLY A 711 90.19 -16.55 4.60
CA GLY A 711 89.29 -17.71 4.48
C GLY A 711 89.97 -18.91 3.82
N LYS A 712 89.19 -19.77 3.15
CA LYS A 712 89.72 -20.90 2.38
C LYS A 712 90.46 -20.45 1.12
N GLY A 713 90.01 -19.35 0.49
CA GLY A 713 90.61 -18.72 -0.68
C GLY A 713 91.22 -19.73 -1.65
N SER A 714 90.40 -20.56 -2.28
CA SER A 714 90.84 -21.65 -3.15
C SER A 714 90.41 -21.41 -4.61
N ILE A 715 91.30 -21.66 -5.56
CA ILE A 715 90.94 -21.74 -6.99
C ILE A 715 91.27 -23.13 -7.52
N VAL A 716 90.23 -23.85 -7.97
CA VAL A 716 90.32 -25.24 -8.45
C VAL A 716 89.81 -25.33 -9.89
N GLY A 717 90.72 -25.45 -10.85
CA GLY A 717 90.38 -25.63 -12.26
C GLY A 717 89.92 -24.36 -12.97
N GLY A 718 90.07 -24.35 -14.29
CA GLY A 718 89.67 -23.24 -15.16
C GLY A 718 90.84 -22.31 -15.49
N LYS A 719 90.52 -21.04 -15.78
CA LYS A 719 91.48 -20.05 -16.29
C LYS A 719 91.43 -18.77 -15.48
N VAL A 720 92.56 -18.39 -14.91
CA VAL A 720 92.75 -17.22 -14.06
C VAL A 720 93.68 -16.26 -14.79
N VAL A 721 93.23 -15.05 -15.08
CA VAL A 721 94.00 -14.02 -15.77
C VAL A 721 94.06 -12.78 -14.89
N ALA A 722 95.25 -12.35 -14.48
CA ALA A 722 95.42 -11.14 -13.69
C ALA A 722 96.58 -10.29 -14.20
N SER A 723 96.47 -8.96 -14.10
CA SER A 723 97.54 -8.08 -14.56
C SER A 723 98.47 -7.57 -13.46
N LYS A 724 98.03 -7.53 -12.19
CA LYS A 724 98.88 -7.13 -11.04
C LYS A 724 99.36 -8.29 -10.16
N GLY A 725 98.92 -9.51 -10.44
CA GLY A 725 99.36 -10.72 -9.75
C GLY A 725 98.22 -11.55 -9.16
N LEU A 726 98.58 -12.58 -8.40
CA LEU A 726 97.66 -13.49 -7.71
C LEU A 726 98.17 -13.73 -6.29
N ILE A 727 97.32 -13.59 -5.30
CA ILE A 727 97.62 -13.94 -3.90
C ILE A 727 96.52 -14.85 -3.42
N ILE A 728 96.83 -16.08 -3.03
CA ILE A 728 95.81 -17.07 -2.69
C ILE A 728 96.29 -18.05 -1.61
N GLN A 729 95.36 -18.71 -0.91
CA GLN A 729 95.68 -19.79 0.02
C GLN A 729 95.97 -21.08 -0.75
N GLU A 730 94.97 -21.61 -1.47
CA GLU A 730 95.08 -22.88 -2.17
C GLU A 730 94.95 -22.67 -3.70
N LEU A 731 95.84 -23.27 -4.48
CA LEU A 731 95.82 -23.18 -5.94
C LEU A 731 95.88 -24.55 -6.58
N GLY A 732 94.87 -24.90 -7.38
CA GLY A 732 94.65 -26.23 -7.93
C GLY A 732 93.87 -27.13 -6.97
N GLY A 733 93.65 -28.39 -7.36
CA GLY A 733 92.97 -29.37 -6.51
C GLY A 733 93.70 -30.71 -6.48
N GLU A 734 93.45 -31.51 -5.43
CA GLU A 734 94.09 -32.81 -5.20
C GLU A 734 93.95 -33.80 -6.36
N LEU A 735 92.83 -33.73 -7.08
CA LEU A 735 92.53 -34.58 -8.22
C LEU A 735 93.23 -34.15 -9.52
N GLY A 736 94.10 -33.13 -9.47
CA GLY A 736 94.89 -32.69 -10.62
C GLY A 736 94.11 -31.93 -11.69
N TYR A 737 93.01 -31.26 -11.31
CA TYR A 737 92.22 -30.46 -12.24
C TYR A 737 93.06 -29.37 -12.92
N THR A 738 92.94 -29.26 -14.24
CA THR A 738 93.72 -28.31 -15.05
C THR A 738 93.40 -26.88 -14.66
N THR A 739 94.38 -26.21 -14.06
CA THR A 739 94.24 -24.83 -13.57
C THR A 739 95.28 -23.97 -14.27
N GLN A 740 94.84 -23.01 -15.10
CA GLN A 740 95.72 -22.13 -15.85
C GLN A 740 95.75 -20.75 -15.20
N VAL A 741 96.92 -20.33 -14.72
CA VAL A 741 97.13 -18.98 -14.19
C VAL A 741 97.99 -18.19 -15.16
N ILE A 742 97.46 -17.09 -15.67
CA ILE A 742 98.12 -16.21 -16.63
C ILE A 742 98.27 -14.83 -16.01
N ILE A 743 99.52 -14.42 -15.81
CA ILE A 743 99.85 -13.06 -15.44
C ILE A 743 100.44 -12.36 -16.65
N ASP A 744 99.71 -11.38 -17.18
CA ASP A 744 100.15 -10.64 -18.35
C ASP A 744 99.64 -9.20 -18.38
N VAL A 745 100.26 -8.39 -19.22
CA VAL A 745 99.79 -7.04 -19.54
C VAL A 745 98.50 -7.15 -20.34
N PRO A 746 97.44 -6.36 -20.05
CA PRO A 746 96.22 -6.42 -20.83
C PRO A 746 96.50 -6.16 -22.32
N GLU A 747 95.94 -6.99 -23.21
CA GLU A 747 96.19 -6.91 -24.66
C GLU A 747 95.89 -5.52 -25.25
N TYR A 748 94.82 -4.88 -24.77
CA TYR A 748 94.46 -3.53 -25.23
C TYR A 748 95.55 -2.50 -24.90
N VAL A 749 96.29 -2.66 -23.80
CA VAL A 749 97.39 -1.78 -23.41
C VAL A 749 98.54 -1.95 -24.40
N LEU A 750 98.91 -3.19 -24.73
CA LEU A 750 99.98 -3.49 -25.70
C LEU A 750 99.62 -2.96 -27.09
N THR A 751 98.43 -3.28 -27.59
CA THR A 751 97.94 -2.81 -28.89
C THR A 751 97.83 -1.28 -28.94
N ARG A 752 97.39 -0.63 -27.86
CA ARG A 752 97.24 0.84 -27.82
C ARG A 752 98.59 1.55 -27.76
N ILE A 753 99.57 1.03 -27.01
CA ILE A 753 100.94 1.55 -27.01
C ILE A 753 101.53 1.54 -28.42
N GLN A 754 101.39 0.43 -29.16
CA GLN A 754 101.88 0.34 -30.55
C GLN A 754 101.22 1.38 -31.48
N LYS A 755 99.90 1.57 -31.36
CA LYS A 755 99.17 2.59 -32.14
C LYS A 755 99.61 4.00 -31.79
N ILE A 756 99.77 4.29 -30.50
CA ILE A 756 100.24 5.58 -30.00
C ILE A 756 101.66 5.89 -30.47
N ASP A 757 102.57 4.92 -30.42
CA ASP A 757 103.94 5.12 -30.89
C ASP A 757 103.98 5.43 -32.40
N LYS A 758 103.10 4.80 -33.19
CA LYS A 758 102.91 5.14 -34.60
C LYS A 758 102.33 6.55 -34.78
N GLU A 759 101.27 6.90 -34.06
CA GLU A 759 100.61 8.22 -34.14
C GLU A 759 101.56 9.35 -33.72
N LEU A 760 102.37 9.15 -32.68
CA LEU A 760 103.41 10.11 -32.27
C LEU A 760 104.48 10.29 -33.34
N LYS A 761 104.90 9.21 -34.00
CA LYS A 761 105.86 9.29 -35.12
C LYS A 761 105.29 10.11 -36.27
N ASP A 762 104.04 9.84 -36.67
CA ASP A 762 103.37 10.57 -37.75
C ASP A 762 103.19 12.06 -37.42
N ILE A 763 102.82 12.39 -36.18
CA ILE A 763 102.70 13.77 -35.70
C ILE A 763 104.06 14.47 -35.70
N GLN A 764 105.13 13.80 -35.25
CA GLN A 764 106.48 14.35 -35.26
C GLN A 764 106.97 14.65 -36.68
N GLU A 765 106.70 13.76 -37.63
CA GLU A 765 107.00 13.98 -39.06
C GLU A 765 106.20 15.14 -39.65
N ALA A 766 104.90 15.23 -39.35
CA ALA A 766 104.02 16.31 -39.78
C ALA A 766 104.48 17.66 -39.21
N LYS A 767 104.83 17.71 -37.91
CA LYS A 767 105.40 18.90 -37.27
C LYS A 767 106.75 19.27 -37.86
N GLY A 768 107.60 18.29 -38.19
CA GLY A 768 108.88 18.52 -38.86
C GLY A 768 108.71 19.18 -40.24
N LYS A 769 107.80 18.65 -41.07
CA LYS A 769 107.45 19.23 -42.39
C LYS A 769 106.88 20.65 -42.22
N LEU A 770 105.95 20.83 -41.28
CA LEU A 770 105.31 22.12 -41.02
C LEU A 770 106.29 23.16 -40.46
N ARG A 771 107.24 22.75 -39.61
CA ARG A 771 108.31 23.62 -39.09
C ARG A 771 109.21 24.12 -40.22
N LYS A 772 109.55 23.28 -41.20
CA LYS A 772 110.31 23.70 -42.39
C LYS A 772 109.54 24.71 -43.25
N VAL A 773 108.22 24.56 -43.38
CA VAL A 773 107.37 25.52 -44.12
C VAL A 773 107.26 26.84 -43.35
N LEU A 774 107.00 26.79 -42.05
CA LEU A 774 106.92 27.97 -41.19
C LEU A 774 108.26 28.73 -41.11
N SER A 775 109.40 28.03 -41.07
CA SER A 775 110.72 28.69 -41.08
C SER A 775 111.05 29.35 -42.42
N ARG A 776 110.61 28.79 -43.56
CA ARG A 776 110.69 29.43 -44.87
C ARG A 776 109.87 30.72 -44.94
N HIS A 777 108.64 30.70 -44.42
CA HIS A 777 107.80 31.90 -44.32
C HIS A 777 108.41 32.96 -43.37
N ALA A 778 109.01 32.54 -42.26
CA ALA A 778 109.69 33.44 -41.33
C ALA A 778 110.95 34.07 -41.97
N ALA A 779 111.71 33.32 -42.77
CA ALA A 779 112.87 33.81 -43.50
C ALA A 779 112.49 34.77 -44.65
N GLN A 780 111.39 34.51 -45.36
CA GLN A 780 110.84 35.41 -46.40
C GLN A 780 110.30 36.73 -45.83
N LYS A 781 109.79 36.73 -44.58
CA LYS A 781 109.28 37.93 -43.90
C LYS A 781 110.33 39.03 -43.71
N LYS A 782 111.63 38.69 -43.72
CA LYS A 782 112.73 39.66 -43.65
C LYS A 782 113.06 40.35 -44.98
N LYS A 783 112.51 39.91 -46.13
CA LYS A 783 112.86 40.44 -47.47
C LYS A 783 111.72 41.08 -48.28
N MET A 784 110.49 41.21 -47.78
CA MET A 784 109.41 41.92 -48.49
C MET A 784 108.40 42.56 -47.52
N GLN A 785 108.18 43.87 -47.64
CA GLN A 785 107.02 44.56 -47.06
C GLN A 785 105.80 44.34 -47.98
N ARG A 786 104.68 43.92 -47.39
CA ARG A 786 103.38 43.55 -48.01
C ARG A 786 103.31 42.15 -48.63
N MET A 787 103.03 41.17 -47.76
CA MET A 787 102.66 39.81 -48.13
C MET A 787 101.22 39.76 -48.69
N PRO A 788 100.96 39.10 -49.84
CA PRO A 788 99.62 38.92 -50.41
C PRO A 788 98.63 38.23 -49.45
N LEU A 789 97.35 38.59 -49.53
CA LEU A 789 96.29 38.11 -48.62
C LEU A 789 96.19 36.56 -48.57
N ALA A 790 96.44 35.90 -49.71
CA ALA A 790 96.46 34.44 -49.82
C ALA A 790 97.59 33.78 -48.99
N GLN A 791 98.79 34.39 -48.96
CA GLN A 791 99.91 33.89 -48.17
C GLN A 791 99.73 34.14 -46.67
N GLN A 792 99.07 35.25 -46.29
CA GLN A 792 98.69 35.49 -44.89
C GLN A 792 97.70 34.44 -44.38
N ARG A 793 96.68 34.10 -45.17
CA ARG A 793 95.70 33.05 -44.84
C ARG A 793 96.37 31.69 -44.68
N ALA A 794 97.25 31.31 -45.62
CA ALA A 794 97.99 30.05 -45.54
C ALA A 794 98.91 29.98 -44.30
N LEU A 795 99.55 31.09 -43.92
CA LEU A 795 100.37 31.15 -42.71
C LEU A 795 99.53 30.97 -41.44
N VAL A 796 98.38 31.64 -41.35
CA VAL A 796 97.45 31.48 -40.22
C VAL A 796 96.95 30.03 -40.15
N GLU A 797 96.59 29.42 -41.28
CA GLU A 797 96.17 28.03 -41.35
C GLU A 797 97.28 27.07 -40.90
N HIS A 798 98.52 27.29 -41.33
CA HIS A 798 99.68 26.50 -40.90
C HIS A 798 99.98 26.67 -39.40
N VAL A 799 99.84 27.87 -38.84
CA VAL A 799 99.99 28.12 -37.40
C VAL A 799 98.86 27.45 -36.60
N GLN A 800 97.62 27.51 -37.08
CA GLN A 800 96.49 26.82 -36.46
C GLN A 800 96.67 25.30 -36.51
N LYS A 801 97.13 24.76 -37.65
CA LYS A 801 97.46 23.34 -37.80
C LYS A 801 98.61 22.92 -36.87
N ALA A 802 99.63 23.75 -36.70
CA ALA A 802 100.73 23.50 -35.76
C ALA A 802 100.23 23.48 -34.31
N ARG A 803 99.35 24.42 -33.92
CA ARG A 803 98.71 24.43 -32.60
C ARG A 803 97.90 23.16 -32.36
N LYS A 804 97.03 22.76 -33.30
CA LYS A 804 96.24 21.52 -33.21
C LYS A 804 97.12 20.28 -33.04
N LEU A 805 98.20 20.17 -33.82
CA LEU A 805 99.14 19.06 -33.72
C LEU A 805 99.90 19.05 -32.38
N ASN A 806 100.23 20.23 -31.81
CA ASN A 806 100.85 20.31 -30.48
C ASN A 806 99.89 19.82 -29.38
N THR A 807 98.65 20.31 -29.37
CA THR A 807 97.64 19.87 -28.40
C THR A 807 97.43 18.37 -28.47
N ARG A 808 97.30 17.82 -29.69
CA ARG A 808 97.15 16.38 -29.91
C ARG A 808 98.37 15.58 -29.47
N GLU A 809 99.59 16.07 -29.72
CA GLU A 809 100.82 15.41 -29.24
C GLU A 809 100.87 15.34 -27.71
N GLU A 810 100.50 16.42 -27.02
CA GLU A 810 100.45 16.46 -25.55
C GLU A 810 99.41 15.48 -24.99
N GLU A 811 98.20 15.43 -25.56
CA GLU A 811 97.17 14.46 -25.20
C GLU A 811 97.67 13.02 -25.33
N ILE A 812 98.26 12.68 -26.47
CA ILE A 812 98.75 11.33 -26.75
C ILE A 812 99.95 10.97 -25.86
N LYS A 813 100.85 11.92 -25.58
CA LYS A 813 101.97 11.68 -24.65
C LYS A 813 101.49 11.37 -23.24
N ARG A 814 100.48 12.11 -22.74
CA ARG A 814 99.86 11.81 -21.44
C ARG A 814 99.23 10.43 -21.45
N GLU A 815 98.46 10.10 -22.48
CA GLU A 815 97.87 8.76 -22.63
C GLU A 815 98.96 7.67 -22.64
N ARG A 816 100.05 7.87 -23.39
CA ARG A 816 101.20 6.96 -23.43
C ARG A 816 101.77 6.71 -22.04
N GLU A 817 102.06 7.77 -21.28
CA GLU A 817 102.62 7.67 -19.94
C GLU A 817 101.73 6.85 -18.99
N THR A 818 100.40 7.03 -19.08
CA THR A 818 99.45 6.23 -18.27
C THR A 818 99.49 4.74 -18.63
N LEU A 819 99.58 4.39 -19.92
CA LEU A 819 99.65 3.00 -20.38
C LEU A 819 100.99 2.34 -20.05
N PHE A 820 102.10 3.09 -20.12
CA PHE A 820 103.42 2.61 -19.68
C PHE A 820 103.47 2.40 -18.16
N ALA A 821 102.82 3.26 -17.37
CA ALA A 821 102.68 3.05 -15.93
C ALA A 821 101.91 1.74 -15.64
N LYS A 822 100.77 1.52 -16.30
CA LYS A 822 100.02 0.26 -16.21
C LYS A 822 100.89 -0.95 -16.56
N ARG A 823 101.63 -0.87 -17.67
CA ARG A 823 102.59 -1.92 -18.06
C ARG A 823 103.61 -2.17 -16.95
N ARG A 824 104.27 -1.13 -16.43
CA ARG A 824 105.30 -1.24 -15.39
C ARG A 824 104.76 -1.84 -14.10
N ASP A 825 103.53 -1.50 -13.72
CA ASP A 825 102.89 -2.10 -12.55
C ASP A 825 102.62 -3.59 -12.75
N SER A 826 102.17 -3.99 -13.94
CA SER A 826 102.06 -5.40 -14.27
C SER A 826 103.41 -6.12 -14.17
N GLN A 827 104.51 -5.49 -14.58
CA GLN A 827 105.85 -6.10 -14.49
C GLN A 827 106.35 -6.38 -13.07
N LYS A 828 105.76 -5.75 -12.04
CA LYS A 828 106.05 -5.99 -10.62
C LYS A 828 105.20 -7.11 -10.02
N SER A 829 104.31 -7.69 -10.81
CA SER A 829 103.39 -8.73 -10.35
C SER A 829 104.10 -9.94 -9.77
N ARG A 830 103.44 -10.54 -8.78
CA ARG A 830 103.86 -11.78 -8.13
C ARG A 830 102.66 -12.71 -8.03
N ILE A 831 102.96 -14.00 -8.04
CA ILE A 831 102.03 -15.03 -7.61
C ILE A 831 102.49 -15.49 -6.23
N ILE A 832 101.59 -15.49 -5.26
CA ILE A 832 101.85 -15.92 -3.88
C ILE A 832 100.79 -16.94 -3.52
N VAL A 833 101.24 -18.14 -3.16
CA VAL A 833 100.39 -19.24 -2.68
C VAL A 833 100.83 -19.54 -1.26
N TYR A 834 99.99 -19.17 -0.29
CA TYR A 834 100.30 -19.34 1.15
C TYR A 834 100.11 -20.78 1.63
N GLY A 835 99.19 -21.54 1.04
CA GLY A 835 98.92 -22.95 1.34
C GLY A 835 99.60 -23.88 0.34
N ASN A 836 98.81 -24.76 -0.30
CA ASN A 836 99.30 -25.72 -1.29
C ASN A 836 99.08 -25.22 -2.72
N LEU A 837 100.09 -25.45 -3.55
CA LEU A 837 99.96 -25.49 -5.01
C LEU A 837 99.88 -26.95 -5.41
N TYR A 838 98.74 -27.38 -5.93
CA TYR A 838 98.47 -28.77 -6.31
C TYR A 838 98.97 -29.12 -7.72
N PRO A 839 99.11 -30.41 -8.06
CA PRO A 839 99.43 -30.86 -9.42
C PRO A 839 98.37 -30.40 -10.45
N GLY A 840 98.78 -30.27 -11.71
CA GLY A 840 97.89 -29.85 -12.82
C GLY A 840 97.73 -28.33 -12.95
N VAL A 841 98.45 -27.55 -12.12
CA VAL A 841 98.55 -26.09 -12.24
C VAL A 841 99.60 -25.72 -13.29
N THR A 842 99.24 -24.80 -14.18
CA THR A 842 100.16 -24.16 -15.12
C THR A 842 100.21 -22.66 -14.82
N ILE A 843 101.41 -22.12 -14.71
CA ILE A 843 101.64 -20.70 -14.48
C ILE A 843 102.32 -20.13 -15.71
N THR A 844 101.65 -19.20 -16.37
CA THR A 844 102.18 -18.38 -17.45
C THR A 844 102.42 -16.95 -16.96
N MET A 845 103.64 -16.45 -17.02
CA MET A 845 103.96 -15.05 -16.78
C MET A 845 104.66 -14.47 -18.00
N PHE A 846 104.09 -13.42 -18.60
CA PHE A 846 104.66 -12.71 -19.76
C PHE A 846 105.15 -13.64 -20.88
N GLY A 847 104.31 -14.62 -21.25
CA GLY A 847 104.58 -15.58 -22.33
C GLY A 847 105.49 -16.77 -21.97
N ARG A 848 106.00 -16.86 -20.73
CA ARG A 848 106.73 -18.05 -20.24
C ARG A 848 105.81 -18.91 -19.38
N THR A 849 105.81 -20.22 -19.60
CA THR A 849 104.94 -21.16 -18.90
C THR A 849 105.75 -22.20 -18.11
N ILE A 850 105.31 -22.49 -16.89
CA ILE A 850 105.77 -23.62 -16.08
C ILE A 850 104.56 -24.47 -15.70
N GLU A 851 104.70 -25.78 -15.79
CA GLU A 851 103.72 -26.77 -15.37
C GLU A 851 104.18 -27.48 -14.09
N PHE A 852 103.26 -27.73 -13.17
CA PHE A 852 103.54 -28.37 -11.89
C PHE A 852 102.83 -29.71 -11.79
N ASN A 853 103.63 -30.78 -11.68
CA ASN A 853 103.14 -32.16 -11.59
C ASN A 853 103.26 -32.75 -10.16
N GLN A 854 103.81 -31.98 -9.22
CA GLN A 854 103.95 -32.36 -7.81
C GLN A 854 103.46 -31.21 -6.92
N PRO A 855 102.88 -31.51 -5.75
CA PRO A 855 102.39 -30.48 -4.84
C PRO A 855 103.55 -29.68 -4.24
N LEU A 856 103.39 -28.38 -4.13
CA LEU A 856 104.32 -27.45 -3.48
C LEU A 856 103.60 -26.70 -2.35
N ARG A 857 104.35 -26.19 -1.37
CA ARG A 857 103.81 -25.39 -0.26
C ARG A 857 104.54 -24.08 -0.11
N TYR A 858 103.83 -23.06 0.37
CA TYR A 858 104.39 -21.74 0.69
C TYR A 858 105.24 -21.20 -0.47
N THR A 859 104.65 -21.04 -1.65
CA THR A 859 105.41 -20.70 -2.87
C THR A 859 105.11 -19.31 -3.41
N SER A 860 106.16 -18.62 -3.86
CA SER A 860 106.03 -17.38 -4.60
C SER A 860 106.71 -17.50 -5.95
N PHE A 861 106.08 -16.92 -6.97
CA PHE A 861 106.61 -16.82 -8.31
C PHE A 861 106.72 -15.35 -8.71
N ARG A 862 107.86 -15.00 -9.31
CA ARG A 862 108.11 -13.70 -9.92
C ARG A 862 108.79 -13.87 -11.26
N TYR A 863 108.52 -12.96 -12.18
CA TYR A 863 109.21 -12.95 -13.46
C TYR A 863 110.54 -12.22 -13.34
N ASP A 864 111.60 -12.85 -13.85
CA ASP A 864 112.93 -12.27 -13.96
C ASP A 864 113.13 -11.71 -15.38
N TRP A 865 113.10 -10.38 -15.47
CA TRP A 865 113.24 -9.64 -16.72
C TRP A 865 114.64 -9.72 -17.32
N GLU A 866 115.68 -9.96 -16.51
CA GLU A 866 117.07 -10.04 -16.99
C GLU A 866 117.33 -11.39 -17.68
N HIS A 867 116.82 -12.47 -17.10
CA HIS A 867 117.05 -13.84 -17.59
C HIS A 867 115.87 -14.44 -18.36
N ASN A 868 114.77 -13.70 -18.56
CA ASN A 868 113.55 -14.13 -19.27
C ASN A 868 113.03 -15.50 -18.76
N LYS A 869 112.97 -15.65 -17.43
CA LYS A 869 112.54 -16.89 -16.75
C LYS A 869 111.64 -16.57 -15.56
N ILE A 870 110.82 -17.54 -15.16
CA ILE A 870 110.05 -17.44 -13.92
C ILE A 870 110.91 -17.98 -12.78
N LEU A 871 111.11 -17.15 -11.74
CA LEU A 871 111.80 -17.53 -10.51
C LEU A 871 110.78 -17.98 -9.47
N ARG A 872 111.08 -19.10 -8.83
CA ARG A 872 110.35 -19.60 -7.66
C ARG A 872 111.13 -19.30 -6.40
N THR A 873 110.45 -18.81 -5.37
CA THR A 873 110.94 -18.69 -3.99
C THR A 873 109.95 -19.31 -3.01
N VAL A 874 110.39 -19.57 -1.79
CA VAL A 874 109.50 -19.91 -0.67
C VAL A 874 108.98 -18.60 -0.07
N VAL A 875 107.71 -18.56 0.33
CA VAL A 875 107.01 -17.38 0.88
C VAL A 875 107.50 -17.06 2.28
#